data_AF-A0A151M4R4-F1
#
_entry.id   AF-A0A151M4R4-F1
#
_cell.length_a   1.000
_cell.length_b   1.000
_cell.length_c   1.000
_cell.angle_alpha   90.00
_cell.angle_beta   90.00
_cell.angle_gamma   90.00
#
_symmetry.space_group_name_H-M   'P 1'
#
loop_
_entity.id
_entity.type
_entity.pdbx_description
1 polymer ?
#
loop_
_entity_poly.entity_id
_entity_poly.type
_entity_poly.pdbx_seq_one_letter_code
_entity_poly.pdbx_strand_id
1 'polypeptide(L)'
;MSPEECTYLAVLLVSVPVGFVFKRAGPRGKQLGAAGAGLLLTLLTCRLHALHSLLTVLGTGLLLRLAPRSCHYLTLGWTFSYLLFFRMVTVFGLPTPTPYTNAVQLLLTLKMVSLAHEVQEFSLAKKQEVTSFSKNPVIGLIPSKPGLMEILCYSYCYVGLMTGPFYRYRTHYDWLHQPNSMAIPSWRPLLARARLVPVFGLLFLGVSELFPLEYVRSEAFEARSLPFRLFYMTPVFFVFRMRFYVAWLCAECACIAAAFGAYPTTARARSGSGPTTDYTPPESSEDGAPCEYDYETIKNIDPHGTDFCVRVKDGMRYWNMTVQWWLAQYIYKSAPFGSYVLRSAWTMLISAYWHGIHPGYYLSFLTIPLCLAAEGAMEAALRGRLSARGRLGGDWVQWFLKMRAYDYMCMGFVLLSFQDTVHYWHSVYFCIHGLAVALLLLAKGQDRDRTTGLHHGPALGGGDGIQVGRLQAQKQAGQHTRWQQWQAGQQRLRRKVGSILLHTQLWRSSLTCIEGHFGTGIEAYFNFLRFLVLLNLVGALFIGGFVVAPSITFEALRLNQTERANLTANSPCMGYDPNPRGLVSYFTYIMDLLSGTGFMELTYLFYGYYQNSAVDVVGFSYNISLAYLLAVLCYFLLCLVWIVHRSVHLLKRGLVSEDGALSTYSIKVFAGWDFGLTHPPAAIWKHNSIRYELKLDLEEEASRRAMAQRSPAQRAWLYTLRGLVNLLVVALLGVAFYCIYLATEYSQSTLSQQSVAQSKSKAFWELLVSYLPSIIITGANLVVPMAFGVLVRLEQYPFSQEIKLTLVRSVFLRLASLVVLLVSLWMQITCHGQTEAFDCRTCGYNHQHFPCWETRVGQEMYKLLVFDLLTMLLVTLLVEFPRKILVSHGPVLLARLWGQQEFLVPTNVLDLVYGQTVCWVGASFCPLLPLLNTLKYILLFYLKKLTLFSNCRPGDRTFRASSSNFFFLLVLLLGLAISWVPALYSIFALPPSQACGPFRAESSMWNAALLAIDGLPELARGFFYFVGSLGFIVPLFLLLCIFLFYLMALADSYSRLVKELKMQLQLEGRDKVFLVNQITELS
;
A
#
# COMPACT_ATOMS: atom_id res chain seq x y z
N MET A 1 -29.03 -20.44 -26.23
CA MET A 1 -28.02 -19.34 -26.25
C MET A 1 -28.72 -18.03 -25.98
N SER A 2 -28.13 -17.18 -25.14
CA SER A 2 -28.63 -15.82 -24.92
C SER A 2 -28.34 -14.90 -26.12
N PRO A 3 -29.07 -13.79 -26.31
CA PRO A 3 -28.79 -12.81 -27.36
C PRO A 3 -27.36 -12.26 -27.35
N GLU A 4 -26.76 -12.17 -26.14
CA GLU A 4 -25.38 -11.75 -25.96
C GLU A 4 -24.39 -12.81 -26.45
N GLU A 5 -24.63 -14.08 -26.17
CA GLU A 5 -23.81 -15.19 -26.67
C GLU A 5 -23.84 -15.28 -28.20
N CYS A 6 -25.01 -15.04 -28.82
CA CYS A 6 -25.13 -14.99 -30.27
C CYS A 6 -24.31 -13.83 -30.86
N THR A 7 -24.38 -12.66 -30.24
CA THR A 7 -23.60 -11.48 -30.66
C THR A 7 -22.10 -11.73 -30.52
N TYR A 8 -21.67 -12.30 -29.40
CA TYR A 8 -20.27 -12.67 -29.14
C TYR A 8 -19.74 -13.69 -30.16
N LEU A 9 -20.53 -14.73 -30.47
CA LEU A 9 -20.17 -15.71 -31.49
C LEU A 9 -20.10 -15.07 -32.88
N ALA A 10 -21.05 -14.20 -33.24
CA ALA A 10 -21.02 -13.48 -34.51
C ALA A 10 -19.76 -12.62 -34.65
N VAL A 11 -19.36 -11.90 -33.60
CA VAL A 11 -18.11 -11.12 -33.59
C VAL A 11 -16.89 -12.00 -33.84
N LEU A 12 -16.81 -13.18 -33.19
CA LEU A 12 -15.70 -14.11 -33.39
C LEU A 12 -15.66 -14.68 -34.81
N LEU A 13 -16.81 -15.07 -35.36
CA LEU A 13 -16.91 -15.62 -36.71
C LEU A 13 -16.60 -14.58 -37.79
N VAL A 14 -17.07 -13.34 -37.63
CA VAL A 14 -16.78 -12.21 -38.54
C VAL A 14 -15.30 -11.80 -38.48
N SER A 15 -14.63 -11.99 -37.35
CA SER A 15 -13.20 -11.67 -37.21
C SER A 15 -12.30 -12.54 -38.09
N VAL A 16 -12.74 -13.76 -38.46
CA VAL A 16 -11.98 -14.68 -39.33
C VAL A 16 -11.82 -14.16 -40.77
N PRO A 17 -12.88 -13.84 -41.53
CA PRO A 17 -12.74 -13.28 -42.88
C PRO A 17 -12.03 -11.92 -42.88
N VAL A 18 -12.26 -11.09 -41.85
CA VAL A 18 -11.54 -9.81 -41.67
C VAL A 18 -10.02 -10.02 -41.55
N GLY A 19 -9.59 -11.15 -40.97
CA GLY A 19 -8.19 -11.59 -40.95
C GLY A 19 -7.53 -11.61 -42.32
N PHE A 20 -8.18 -12.19 -43.33
CA PHE A 20 -7.62 -12.27 -44.68
C PHE A 20 -7.48 -10.91 -45.36
N VAL A 21 -8.32 -9.94 -45.00
CA VAL A 21 -8.21 -8.55 -45.48
C VAL A 21 -6.93 -7.92 -44.94
N PHE A 22 -6.70 -8.02 -43.62
CA PHE A 22 -5.50 -7.46 -43.00
C PHE A 22 -4.21 -8.21 -43.33
N LYS A 23 -4.29 -9.48 -43.71
CA LYS A 23 -3.15 -10.22 -44.27
C LYS A 23 -2.61 -9.59 -45.56
N ARG A 24 -3.49 -9.03 -46.40
CA ARG A 24 -3.14 -8.35 -47.66
C ARG A 24 -2.73 -6.88 -47.48
N ALA A 25 -3.02 -6.29 -46.31
CA ALA A 25 -2.73 -4.89 -46.06
C ALA A 25 -1.24 -4.63 -45.80
N GLY A 26 -0.74 -3.47 -46.23
CA GLY A 26 0.60 -3.00 -45.88
C GLY A 26 0.75 -2.62 -44.40
N PRO A 27 1.97 -2.34 -43.89
CA PRO A 27 2.23 -2.11 -42.46
C PRO A 27 1.35 -1.04 -41.81
N ARG A 28 1.19 0.12 -42.45
CA ARG A 28 0.31 1.20 -41.95
C ARG A 28 -1.17 0.82 -42.00
N GLY A 29 -1.58 0.09 -43.04
CA GLY A 29 -2.96 -0.41 -43.19
C GLY A 29 -3.29 -1.45 -42.12
N LYS A 30 -2.36 -2.35 -41.80
CA LYS A 30 -2.47 -3.27 -40.66
C LYS A 30 -2.57 -2.50 -39.34
N GLN A 31 -1.67 -1.55 -39.09
CA GLN A 31 -1.61 -0.83 -37.81
C GLN A 31 -2.85 0.01 -37.54
N LEU A 32 -3.18 0.94 -38.44
CA LEU A 32 -4.31 1.86 -38.25
C LEU A 32 -5.66 1.19 -38.54
N GLY A 33 -5.73 0.34 -39.56
CA GLY A 33 -6.96 -0.33 -39.93
C GLY A 33 -7.40 -1.37 -38.91
N ALA A 34 -6.48 -2.19 -38.38
CA ALA A 34 -6.83 -3.18 -37.35
C ALA A 34 -7.21 -2.53 -36.02
N ALA A 35 -6.57 -1.40 -35.68
CA ALA A 35 -6.92 -0.59 -34.53
C ALA A 35 -8.29 0.09 -34.71
N GLY A 36 -8.58 0.62 -35.89
CA GLY A 36 -9.88 1.21 -36.22
C GLY A 36 -11.01 0.19 -36.15
N ALA A 37 -10.80 -1.02 -36.70
CA ALA A 37 -11.77 -2.11 -36.62
C ALA A 37 -12.04 -2.56 -35.18
N GLY A 38 -11.00 -2.69 -34.34
CA GLY A 38 -11.18 -3.07 -32.94
C GLY A 38 -11.76 -1.95 -32.08
N LEU A 39 -11.43 -0.68 -32.36
CA LEU A 39 -12.07 0.46 -31.70
C LEU A 39 -13.56 0.55 -32.06
N LEU A 40 -13.92 0.37 -33.34
CA LEU A 40 -15.31 0.31 -33.79
C LEU A 40 -16.06 -0.83 -33.09
N LEU A 41 -15.47 -2.02 -33.03
CA LEU A 41 -16.05 -3.16 -32.31
C LEU A 41 -16.27 -2.83 -30.82
N THR A 42 -15.31 -2.18 -30.18
CA THR A 42 -15.40 -1.76 -28.77
C THR A 42 -16.51 -0.73 -28.57
N LEU A 43 -16.64 0.26 -29.46
CA LEU A 43 -17.68 1.29 -29.36
C LEU A 43 -19.08 0.70 -29.58
N LEU A 44 -19.24 -0.21 -30.53
CA LEU A 44 -20.53 -0.86 -30.82
C LEU A 44 -21.00 -1.77 -29.67
N THR A 45 -20.09 -2.50 -29.05
CA THR A 45 -20.40 -3.49 -27.99
C THR A 45 -20.40 -2.90 -26.58
N CYS A 46 -19.46 -1.99 -26.28
CA CYS A 46 -19.25 -1.45 -24.93
C CYS A 46 -19.87 -0.06 -24.73
N ARG A 47 -20.15 0.68 -25.82
CA ARG A 47 -20.73 2.04 -25.78
C ARG A 47 -19.95 2.96 -24.83
N LEU A 48 -20.63 3.64 -23.90
CA LEU A 48 -20.01 4.57 -22.94
C LEU A 48 -18.96 3.89 -22.05
N HIS A 49 -19.10 2.59 -21.77
CA HIS A 49 -18.15 1.84 -20.95
C HIS A 49 -16.79 1.64 -21.64
N ALA A 50 -16.65 1.93 -22.93
CA ALA A 50 -15.36 1.97 -23.62
C ALA A 50 -14.37 2.96 -22.97
N LEU A 51 -14.86 3.99 -22.27
CA LEU A 51 -14.02 4.94 -21.53
C LEU A 51 -13.14 4.25 -20.47
N HIS A 52 -13.60 3.15 -19.87
CA HIS A 52 -12.80 2.41 -18.89
C HIS A 52 -11.51 1.85 -19.50
N SER A 53 -11.63 1.26 -20.69
CA SER A 53 -10.48 0.76 -21.45
C SER A 53 -9.52 1.89 -21.82
N LEU A 54 -10.06 3.04 -22.25
CA LEU A 54 -9.25 4.19 -22.68
C LEU A 54 -8.45 4.77 -21.52
N LEU A 55 -9.08 4.96 -20.36
CA LEU A 55 -8.40 5.46 -19.15
C LEU A 55 -7.26 4.54 -18.72
N THR A 56 -7.46 3.22 -18.82
CA THR A 56 -6.42 2.23 -18.49
C THR A 56 -5.19 2.37 -19.40
N VAL A 57 -5.43 2.55 -20.71
CA VAL A 57 -4.39 2.71 -21.72
C VAL A 57 -3.66 4.05 -21.56
N LEU A 58 -4.39 5.16 -21.39
CA LEU A 58 -3.80 6.49 -21.20
C LEU A 58 -2.97 6.58 -19.91
N GLY A 59 -3.48 6.03 -18.80
CA GLY A 59 -2.75 5.98 -17.54
C GLY A 59 -1.46 5.15 -17.65
N THR A 60 -1.51 4.03 -18.38
CA THR A 60 -0.31 3.24 -18.68
C THR A 60 0.69 4.02 -19.53
N GLY A 61 0.23 4.71 -20.59
CA GLY A 61 1.07 5.55 -21.43
C GLY A 61 1.76 6.68 -20.66
N LEU A 62 1.09 7.29 -19.68
CA LEU A 62 1.66 8.30 -18.79
C LEU A 62 2.75 7.69 -17.89
N LEU A 63 2.49 6.55 -17.25
CA LEU A 63 3.46 5.89 -16.37
C LEU A 63 4.73 5.47 -17.11
N LEU A 64 4.60 4.99 -18.35
CA LEU A 64 5.75 4.63 -19.20
C LEU A 64 6.63 5.83 -19.57
N ARG A 65 6.08 7.05 -19.57
CA ARG A 65 6.83 8.29 -19.78
C ARG A 65 7.49 8.77 -18.49
N LEU A 66 6.78 8.76 -17.37
CA LEU A 66 7.25 9.31 -16.10
C LEU A 66 8.33 8.46 -15.42
N ALA A 67 8.19 7.13 -15.45
CA ALA A 67 9.05 6.24 -14.65
C ALA A 67 9.47 4.96 -15.41
N PRO A 68 10.19 5.05 -16.54
CA PRO A 68 10.51 3.91 -17.40
C PRO A 68 11.36 2.81 -16.74
N ARG A 69 12.01 3.09 -15.59
CA ARG A 69 12.85 2.10 -14.87
C ARG A 69 12.06 1.20 -13.92
N SER A 70 10.92 1.67 -13.43
CA SER A 70 10.06 0.96 -12.48
C SER A 70 8.64 0.81 -13.01
N CYS A 71 8.46 0.98 -14.32
CA CYS A 71 7.13 1.06 -14.94
C CYS A 71 6.35 -0.25 -14.81
N HIS A 72 6.99 -1.42 -14.82
CA HIS A 72 6.27 -2.69 -14.67
C HIS A 72 5.45 -2.75 -13.37
N TYR A 73 6.06 -2.49 -12.22
CA TYR A 73 5.38 -2.55 -10.92
C TYR A 73 4.34 -1.43 -10.77
N LEU A 74 4.64 -0.23 -11.27
CA LEU A 74 3.69 0.89 -11.24
C LEU A 74 2.48 0.64 -12.14
N THR A 75 2.68 0.09 -13.33
CA THR A 75 1.60 -0.27 -14.25
C THR A 75 0.80 -1.45 -13.73
N LEU A 76 1.43 -2.45 -13.09
CA LEU A 76 0.71 -3.53 -12.41
C LEU A 76 -0.19 -2.97 -11.31
N GLY A 77 0.33 -2.08 -10.46
CA GLY A 77 -0.45 -1.37 -9.44
C GLY A 77 -1.60 -0.56 -10.03
N TRP A 78 -1.35 0.23 -11.07
CA TRP A 78 -2.36 1.03 -11.77
C TRP A 78 -3.48 0.18 -12.38
N THR A 79 -3.12 -0.81 -13.19
CA THR A 79 -4.08 -1.65 -13.91
C THR A 79 -4.92 -2.50 -12.96
N PHE A 80 -4.34 -3.07 -11.90
CA PHE A 80 -5.08 -3.86 -10.92
C PHE A 80 -5.92 -2.99 -9.97
N SER A 81 -5.48 -1.77 -9.64
CA SER A 81 -6.29 -0.82 -8.87
C SER A 81 -7.46 -0.28 -9.69
N TYR A 82 -7.23 0.00 -10.98
CA TYR A 82 -8.28 0.40 -11.89
C TYR A 82 -9.26 -0.75 -12.13
N LEU A 83 -8.79 -1.99 -12.20
CA LEU A 83 -9.67 -3.16 -12.26
C LEU A 83 -10.54 -3.27 -10.99
N LEU A 84 -10.03 -2.94 -9.80
CA LEU A 84 -10.85 -2.84 -8.58
C LEU A 84 -11.96 -1.81 -8.74
N PHE A 85 -11.58 -0.60 -9.13
CA PHE A 85 -12.52 0.49 -9.37
C PHE A 85 -13.58 0.05 -10.38
N PHE A 86 -13.17 -0.56 -11.51
CA PHE A 86 -14.04 -1.09 -12.56
C PHE A 86 -15.06 -2.13 -12.04
N ARG A 87 -14.70 -2.93 -11.04
CA ARG A 87 -15.62 -3.88 -10.40
C ARG A 87 -16.54 -3.24 -9.35
N MET A 88 -16.10 -2.15 -8.75
CA MET A 88 -16.83 -1.42 -7.69
C MET A 88 -17.57 -0.19 -8.21
N VAL A 89 -17.69 -0.02 -9.54
CA VAL A 89 -18.34 1.12 -10.20
C VAL A 89 -19.74 1.37 -9.65
N THR A 90 -20.50 0.33 -9.34
CA THR A 90 -21.86 0.43 -8.77
C THR A 90 -21.89 1.02 -7.36
N VAL A 91 -20.84 0.83 -6.55
CA VAL A 91 -20.72 1.44 -5.22
C VAL A 91 -20.60 2.97 -5.33
N PHE A 92 -20.10 3.46 -6.47
CA PHE A 92 -20.04 4.89 -6.79
C PHE A 92 -21.27 5.41 -7.56
N GLY A 93 -22.35 4.61 -7.66
CA GLY A 93 -23.59 5.01 -8.35
C GLY A 93 -23.49 5.05 -9.88
N LEU A 94 -22.45 4.47 -10.48
CA LEU A 94 -22.26 4.40 -11.92
C LEU A 94 -22.89 3.11 -12.51
N PRO A 95 -23.26 3.10 -13.81
CA PRO A 95 -23.91 1.94 -14.44
C PRO A 95 -23.02 0.69 -14.46
N THR A 96 -23.64 -0.49 -14.33
CA THR A 96 -22.94 -1.79 -14.37
C THR A 96 -22.26 -2.01 -15.73
N PRO A 97 -20.94 -2.30 -15.76
CA PRO A 97 -20.25 -2.60 -17.01
C PRO A 97 -20.80 -3.83 -17.73
N THR A 98 -20.82 -3.80 -19.07
CA THR A 98 -21.28 -4.93 -19.89
C THR A 98 -20.28 -6.10 -19.88
N PRO A 99 -20.72 -7.35 -20.15
CA PRO A 99 -19.83 -8.51 -20.26
C PRO A 99 -18.72 -8.32 -21.30
N TYR A 100 -19.02 -7.62 -22.40
CA TYR A 100 -18.05 -7.25 -23.43
C TYR A 100 -16.96 -6.31 -22.91
N THR A 101 -17.37 -5.28 -22.16
CA THR A 101 -16.43 -4.33 -21.55
C THR A 101 -15.50 -5.06 -20.59
N ASN A 102 -16.06 -5.98 -19.81
CA ASN A 102 -15.28 -6.82 -18.92
C ASN A 102 -14.22 -7.63 -19.69
N ALA A 103 -14.62 -8.30 -20.78
CA ALA A 103 -13.70 -9.10 -21.59
C ALA A 103 -12.54 -8.27 -22.17
N VAL A 104 -12.84 -7.08 -22.72
CA VAL A 104 -11.84 -6.13 -23.23
C VAL A 104 -10.91 -5.66 -22.11
N GLN A 105 -11.47 -5.29 -20.95
CA GLN A 105 -10.69 -4.81 -19.81
C GLN A 105 -9.73 -5.89 -19.28
N LEU A 106 -10.18 -7.15 -19.22
CA LEU A 106 -9.35 -8.28 -18.78
C LEU A 106 -8.12 -8.48 -19.67
N LEU A 107 -8.28 -8.47 -21.00
CA LEU A 107 -7.13 -8.64 -21.90
C LEU A 107 -6.23 -7.40 -21.94
N LEU A 108 -6.81 -6.19 -21.88
CA LEU A 108 -6.04 -4.96 -21.84
C LEU A 108 -5.15 -4.87 -20.60
N THR A 109 -5.63 -5.32 -19.42
CA THR A 109 -4.78 -5.34 -18.22
C THR A 109 -3.52 -6.19 -18.43
N LEU A 110 -3.63 -7.38 -19.03
CA LEU A 110 -2.49 -8.22 -19.37
C LEU A 110 -1.56 -7.57 -20.41
N LYS A 111 -2.14 -7.00 -21.48
CA LYS A 111 -1.37 -6.30 -22.52
C LYS A 111 -0.59 -5.11 -21.98
N MET A 112 -1.20 -4.28 -21.13
CA MET A 112 -0.59 -3.07 -20.57
C MET A 112 0.56 -3.39 -19.61
N VAL A 113 0.39 -4.39 -18.73
CA VAL A 113 1.46 -4.81 -17.82
C VAL A 113 2.64 -5.43 -18.57
N SER A 114 2.36 -6.20 -19.63
CA SER A 114 3.39 -6.83 -20.47
C SER A 114 4.18 -5.77 -21.25
N LEU A 115 3.48 -4.80 -21.86
CA LEU A 115 4.10 -3.66 -22.53
C LEU A 115 5.01 -2.89 -21.58
N ALA A 116 4.56 -2.65 -20.34
CA ALA A 116 5.37 -1.95 -19.34
C ALA A 116 6.64 -2.73 -18.97
N HIS A 117 6.56 -4.06 -18.92
CA HIS A 117 7.72 -4.91 -18.73
C HIS A 117 8.69 -4.85 -19.92
N GLU A 118 8.20 -4.97 -21.15
CA GLU A 118 9.02 -4.91 -22.37
C GLU A 118 9.76 -3.56 -22.50
N VAL A 119 9.11 -2.44 -22.13
CA VAL A 119 9.73 -1.11 -22.08
C VAL A 119 10.81 -1.01 -20.98
N GLN A 120 10.59 -1.66 -19.84
CA GLN A 120 11.58 -1.73 -18.77
C GLN A 120 12.80 -2.56 -19.19
N GLU A 121 12.60 -3.73 -19.78
CA GLU A 121 13.66 -4.58 -20.31
C GLU A 121 14.49 -3.85 -21.37
N PHE A 122 13.83 -3.15 -22.31
CA PHE A 122 14.51 -2.29 -23.28
C PHE A 122 15.34 -1.19 -22.63
N SER A 123 14.79 -0.52 -21.62
CA SER A 123 15.49 0.55 -20.90
C SER A 123 16.71 0.04 -20.11
N LEU A 124 16.63 -1.18 -19.58
CA LEU A 124 17.73 -1.84 -18.87
C LEU A 124 18.81 -2.35 -19.84
N ALA A 125 18.41 -3.00 -20.93
CA ALA A 125 19.32 -3.49 -21.96
C ALA A 125 20.13 -2.34 -22.59
N LYS A 126 19.48 -1.23 -22.96
CA LYS A 126 20.15 -0.04 -23.50
C LYS A 126 21.14 0.58 -22.51
N LYS A 127 20.86 0.52 -21.20
CA LYS A 127 21.83 0.95 -20.18
C LYS A 127 23.01 -0.02 -20.10
N GLN A 128 22.74 -1.32 -20.14
CA GLN A 128 23.77 -2.35 -20.09
C GLN A 128 24.72 -2.24 -21.29
N GLU A 129 24.21 -2.02 -22.51
CA GLU A 129 25.02 -1.74 -23.70
C GLU A 129 25.96 -0.53 -23.53
N VAL A 130 25.51 0.51 -22.81
CA VAL A 130 26.34 1.70 -22.52
C VAL A 130 27.38 1.42 -21.43
N THR A 131 27.10 0.49 -20.50
CA THR A 131 27.99 0.19 -19.36
C THR A 131 28.90 -1.02 -19.55
N SER A 132 28.58 -1.94 -20.46
CA SER A 132 29.34 -3.15 -20.73
C SER A 132 29.58 -3.29 -22.23
N PHE A 133 30.84 -3.44 -22.64
CA PHE A 133 31.25 -3.68 -24.04
C PHE A 133 30.77 -5.03 -24.61
N SER A 134 30.02 -5.83 -23.86
CA SER A 134 29.44 -7.09 -24.30
C SER A 134 27.99 -6.87 -24.76
N LYS A 135 27.74 -7.09 -26.06
CA LYS A 135 26.40 -7.21 -26.63
C LYS A 135 25.93 -8.65 -26.46
N ASN A 136 25.22 -8.95 -25.38
CA ASN A 136 24.40 -10.16 -25.34
C ASN A 136 23.01 -9.80 -25.86
N PRO A 137 22.60 -10.24 -27.07
CA PRO A 137 21.28 -9.94 -27.60
C PRO A 137 20.21 -10.60 -26.72
N VAL A 138 19.36 -9.79 -26.11
CA VAL A 138 18.18 -10.27 -25.38
C VAL A 138 17.12 -10.63 -26.43
N ILE A 139 16.85 -11.93 -26.59
CA ILE A 139 15.89 -12.44 -27.57
C ILE A 139 14.50 -11.87 -27.29
N GLY A 140 13.84 -11.34 -28.32
CA GLY A 140 12.48 -10.81 -28.23
C GLY A 140 12.39 -9.41 -27.59
N LEU A 141 13.48 -8.64 -27.56
CA LEU A 141 13.47 -7.23 -27.16
C LEU A 141 12.71 -6.37 -28.19
N ILE A 142 11.99 -5.35 -27.70
CA ILE A 142 11.37 -4.35 -28.58
C ILE A 142 12.46 -3.48 -29.26
N PRO A 143 12.27 -3.08 -30.52
CA PRO A 143 13.29 -2.34 -31.27
C PRO A 143 13.39 -0.86 -30.84
N SER A 144 12.27 -0.27 -30.46
CA SER A 144 12.18 1.11 -30.01
C SER A 144 11.13 1.26 -28.92
N LYS A 145 11.22 2.35 -28.15
CA LYS A 145 10.22 2.68 -27.14
C LYS A 145 8.94 3.17 -27.83
N PRO A 146 7.76 2.57 -27.55
CA PRO A 146 6.56 2.90 -28.28
C PRO A 146 5.97 4.25 -27.91
N GLY A 147 5.47 4.97 -28.92
CA GLY A 147 4.71 6.20 -28.77
C GLY A 147 3.26 5.97 -28.34
N LEU A 148 2.55 7.03 -27.94
CA LEU A 148 1.15 6.91 -27.48
C LEU A 148 0.23 6.33 -28.57
N MET A 149 0.43 6.73 -29.83
CA MET A 149 -0.33 6.21 -30.97
C MET A 149 -0.11 4.71 -31.16
N GLU A 150 1.13 4.23 -31.03
CA GLU A 150 1.45 2.80 -31.18
C GLU A 150 0.86 1.98 -30.03
N ILE A 151 0.85 2.53 -28.81
CA ILE A 151 0.20 1.93 -27.65
C ILE A 151 -1.31 1.83 -27.90
N LEU A 152 -1.96 2.88 -28.41
CA LEU A 152 -3.39 2.85 -28.76
C LEU A 152 -3.68 1.82 -29.85
N CYS A 153 -2.86 1.76 -30.91
CA CYS A 153 -3.03 0.79 -31.99
C CYS A 153 -2.89 -0.65 -31.50
N TYR A 154 -1.90 -0.93 -30.65
CA TYR A 154 -1.71 -2.24 -30.03
C TYR A 154 -2.87 -2.62 -29.08
N SER A 155 -3.37 -1.64 -28.32
CA SER A 155 -4.46 -1.85 -27.36
C SER A 155 -5.76 -2.23 -28.07
N TYR A 156 -6.12 -1.49 -29.11
CA TYR A 156 -7.38 -1.66 -29.84
C TYR A 156 -7.25 -2.49 -31.13
N CYS A 157 -6.16 -3.25 -31.30
CA CYS A 157 -6.07 -4.20 -32.41
C CYS A 157 -7.18 -5.26 -32.27
N TYR A 158 -8.03 -5.43 -33.29
CA TYR A 158 -9.19 -6.33 -33.23
C TYR A 158 -8.81 -7.79 -32.92
N VAL A 159 -7.64 -8.25 -33.36
CA VAL A 159 -7.11 -9.59 -33.07
C VAL A 159 -6.80 -9.68 -31.58
N GLY A 160 -7.42 -10.63 -30.88
CA GLY A 160 -7.22 -10.85 -29.45
C GLY A 160 -7.70 -9.68 -28.56
N LEU A 161 -8.73 -8.94 -29.00
CA LEU A 161 -9.30 -7.82 -28.24
C LEU A 161 -10.33 -8.25 -27.19
N MET A 162 -11.29 -9.09 -27.59
CA MET A 162 -12.37 -9.55 -26.70
C MET A 162 -12.07 -10.90 -26.06
N THR A 163 -11.42 -11.78 -26.82
CA THR A 163 -11.16 -13.16 -26.42
C THR A 163 -9.72 -13.48 -26.73
N GLY A 164 -9.03 -14.19 -25.83
CA GLY A 164 -7.64 -14.61 -26.03
C GLY A 164 -7.46 -15.34 -27.37
N PRO A 165 -6.26 -15.37 -27.94
CA PRO A 165 -4.98 -15.39 -27.23
C PRO A 165 -4.47 -14.02 -26.76
N PHE A 166 -3.82 -14.01 -25.59
CA PHE A 166 -2.95 -12.92 -25.17
C PHE A 166 -1.63 -12.96 -25.97
N TYR A 167 -1.09 -11.80 -26.33
CA TYR A 167 0.20 -11.66 -27.01
C TYR A 167 0.94 -10.41 -26.56
N ARG A 168 2.27 -10.40 -26.77
CA ARG A 168 3.17 -9.29 -26.40
C ARG A 168 3.18 -8.16 -27.44
N TYR A 169 3.69 -7.00 -27.05
CA TYR A 169 3.88 -5.89 -27.99
C TYR A 169 4.89 -6.27 -29.09
N ARG A 170 5.94 -7.02 -28.75
CA ARG A 170 6.88 -7.54 -29.75
C ARG A 170 6.20 -8.37 -30.84
N THR A 171 5.28 -9.27 -30.50
CA THR A 171 4.55 -10.10 -31.47
C THR A 171 3.68 -9.25 -32.40
N HIS A 172 3.05 -8.21 -31.87
CA HIS A 172 2.31 -7.24 -32.67
C HIS A 172 3.25 -6.46 -33.62
N TYR A 173 4.41 -6.02 -33.14
CA TYR A 173 5.41 -5.35 -33.97
C TYR A 173 5.91 -6.23 -35.12
N ASP A 174 6.21 -7.51 -34.84
CA ASP A 174 6.67 -8.46 -35.84
C ASP A 174 5.63 -8.66 -36.94
N TRP A 175 4.33 -8.77 -36.58
CA TRP A 175 3.24 -8.88 -37.55
C TRP A 175 3.10 -7.67 -38.48
N LEU A 176 3.35 -6.46 -37.96
CA LEU A 176 3.33 -5.23 -38.76
C LEU A 176 4.47 -5.18 -39.78
N HIS A 177 5.63 -5.76 -39.46
CA HIS A 177 6.87 -5.71 -40.26
C HIS A 177 7.19 -7.05 -40.96
N GLN A 178 6.17 -7.89 -41.22
CA GLN A 178 6.34 -9.13 -41.96
C GLN A 178 6.74 -8.83 -43.43
N PRO A 179 7.89 -9.34 -43.93
CA PRO A 179 8.41 -9.00 -45.26
C PRO A 179 7.51 -9.52 -46.40
N ASN A 180 6.96 -10.73 -46.28
CA ASN A 180 5.97 -11.26 -47.23
C ASN A 180 4.82 -12.00 -46.50
N SER A 181 3.78 -11.25 -46.13
CA SER A 181 2.62 -11.81 -45.43
C SER A 181 1.82 -12.81 -46.27
N MET A 182 1.87 -12.69 -47.61
CA MET A 182 1.09 -13.54 -48.52
C MET A 182 1.69 -14.93 -48.69
N ALA A 183 3.01 -15.07 -48.55
CA ALA A 183 3.71 -16.37 -48.59
C ALA A 183 3.42 -17.26 -47.38
N ILE A 184 2.94 -16.69 -46.25
CA ILE A 184 2.66 -17.45 -45.03
C ILE A 184 1.38 -18.29 -45.22
N PRO A 185 1.41 -19.62 -45.00
CA PRO A 185 0.24 -20.48 -45.19
C PRO A 185 -0.82 -20.29 -44.09
N SER A 186 -2.00 -19.77 -44.44
CA SER A 186 -3.10 -19.56 -43.47
C SER A 186 -4.22 -20.60 -43.56
N TRP A 187 -4.56 -21.09 -44.76
CA TRP A 187 -5.77 -21.90 -44.98
C TRP A 187 -5.68 -23.29 -44.36
N ARG A 188 -4.57 -24.01 -44.60
CA ARG A 188 -4.37 -25.36 -44.03
C ARG A 188 -4.32 -25.35 -42.49
N PRO A 189 -3.54 -24.46 -41.82
CA PRO A 189 -3.54 -24.39 -40.36
C PRO A 189 -4.90 -23.95 -39.78
N LEU A 190 -5.60 -23.04 -40.46
CA LEU A 190 -6.94 -22.59 -40.03
C LEU A 190 -7.95 -23.74 -40.05
N LEU A 191 -8.03 -24.50 -41.16
CA LEU A 191 -8.93 -25.65 -41.25
C LEU A 191 -8.58 -26.74 -40.21
N ALA A 192 -7.29 -27.00 -40.00
CA ALA A 192 -6.83 -27.96 -39.00
C ALA A 192 -7.29 -27.57 -37.59
N ARG A 193 -7.26 -26.28 -37.25
CA ARG A 193 -7.75 -25.75 -35.97
C ARG A 193 -9.28 -25.71 -35.89
N ALA A 194 -9.96 -25.33 -36.97
CA ALA A 194 -11.42 -25.20 -37.00
C ALA A 194 -12.17 -26.55 -37.00
N ARG A 195 -11.52 -27.66 -37.37
CA ARG A 195 -12.20 -28.97 -37.61
C ARG A 195 -13.10 -29.46 -36.47
N LEU A 196 -12.74 -29.19 -35.21
CA LEU A 196 -13.49 -29.65 -34.02
C LEU A 196 -14.47 -28.60 -33.48
N VAL A 197 -14.43 -27.36 -33.99
CA VAL A 197 -15.29 -26.27 -33.50
C VAL A 197 -16.78 -26.60 -33.63
N PRO A 198 -17.28 -27.12 -34.78
CA PRO A 198 -18.69 -27.49 -34.90
C PRO A 198 -19.10 -28.60 -33.93
N VAL A 199 -18.23 -29.59 -33.71
CA VAL A 199 -18.48 -30.70 -32.79
C VAL A 199 -18.60 -30.19 -31.36
N PHE A 200 -17.67 -29.37 -30.90
CA PHE A 200 -17.75 -28.75 -29.57
C PHE A 200 -18.96 -27.83 -29.42
N GLY A 201 -19.33 -27.09 -30.47
CA GLY A 201 -20.52 -26.24 -30.49
C GLY A 201 -21.81 -27.04 -30.32
N LEU A 202 -21.98 -28.14 -31.06
CA LEU A 202 -23.15 -29.02 -30.94
C LEU A 202 -23.22 -29.69 -29.56
N LEU A 203 -22.08 -30.15 -29.02
CA LEU A 203 -22.00 -30.74 -27.69
C LEU A 203 -22.31 -29.71 -26.59
N PHE A 204 -21.84 -28.47 -26.73
CA PHE A 204 -22.17 -27.36 -25.84
C PHE A 204 -23.69 -27.15 -25.80
N LEU A 205 -24.33 -26.96 -26.96
CA LEU A 205 -25.77 -26.70 -27.05
C LEU A 205 -26.60 -27.88 -26.54
N GLY A 206 -26.28 -29.11 -26.96
CA GLY A 206 -27.04 -30.30 -26.56
C GLY A 206 -26.97 -30.58 -25.05
N VAL A 207 -25.77 -30.47 -24.46
CA VAL A 207 -25.61 -30.77 -23.02
C VAL A 207 -26.08 -29.60 -22.14
N SER A 208 -25.98 -28.34 -22.60
CA SER A 208 -26.48 -27.19 -21.82
C SER A 208 -27.99 -27.19 -21.65
N GLU A 209 -28.73 -27.68 -22.64
CA GLU A 209 -30.20 -27.82 -22.56
C GLU A 209 -30.60 -28.96 -21.60
N LEU A 210 -29.82 -30.05 -21.57
CA LEU A 210 -30.09 -31.18 -20.69
C LEU A 210 -29.70 -30.95 -19.22
N PHE A 211 -28.66 -30.15 -18.98
CA PHE A 211 -28.08 -29.93 -17.65
C PHE A 211 -27.88 -28.43 -17.36
N PRO A 212 -28.97 -27.67 -17.16
CA PRO A 212 -28.90 -26.24 -16.89
C PRO A 212 -28.22 -25.95 -15.54
N LEU A 213 -27.40 -24.90 -15.48
CA LEU A 213 -26.71 -24.50 -14.24
C LEU A 213 -27.69 -24.06 -13.15
N GLU A 214 -28.81 -23.43 -13.52
CA GLU A 214 -29.81 -22.91 -12.58
C GLU A 214 -30.45 -24.01 -11.72
N TYR A 215 -30.55 -25.24 -12.24
CA TYR A 215 -31.11 -26.37 -11.49
C TYR A 215 -30.34 -26.65 -10.19
N VAL A 216 -29.03 -26.38 -10.16
CA VAL A 216 -28.19 -26.57 -8.96
C VAL A 216 -28.62 -25.70 -7.79
N ARG A 217 -29.27 -24.56 -8.06
CA ARG A 217 -29.78 -23.64 -7.03
C ARG A 217 -31.16 -24.02 -6.50
N SER A 218 -31.82 -25.03 -7.08
CA SER A 218 -33.17 -25.43 -6.69
C SER A 218 -33.17 -26.37 -5.49
N GLU A 219 -34.19 -26.27 -4.63
CA GLU A 219 -34.40 -27.21 -3.52
C GLU A 219 -34.57 -28.67 -4.02
N ALA A 220 -35.14 -28.83 -5.22
CA ALA A 220 -35.30 -30.12 -5.88
C ALA A 220 -33.96 -30.81 -6.20
N PHE A 221 -32.88 -30.04 -6.38
CA PHE A 221 -31.53 -30.59 -6.55
C PHE A 221 -30.94 -31.09 -5.23
N GLU A 222 -31.17 -30.37 -4.13
CA GLU A 222 -30.68 -30.73 -2.81
C GLU A 222 -31.27 -32.05 -2.31
N ALA A 223 -32.54 -32.31 -2.63
CA ALA A 223 -33.22 -33.57 -2.33
C ALA A 223 -32.69 -34.80 -3.10
N ARG A 224 -31.81 -34.63 -4.09
CA ARG A 224 -31.25 -35.74 -4.88
C ARG A 224 -30.18 -36.50 -4.11
N SER A 225 -29.98 -37.76 -4.49
CA SER A 225 -28.95 -38.62 -3.88
C SER A 225 -27.53 -38.06 -4.09
N LEU A 226 -26.61 -38.38 -3.17
CA LEU A 226 -25.21 -37.93 -3.26
C LEU A 226 -24.53 -38.30 -4.60
N PRO A 227 -24.68 -39.52 -5.15
CA PRO A 227 -24.10 -39.87 -6.45
C PRO A 227 -24.61 -38.99 -7.59
N PHE A 228 -25.91 -38.63 -7.56
CA PHE A 228 -26.48 -37.73 -8.56
C PHE A 228 -25.89 -36.32 -8.45
N ARG A 229 -25.76 -35.80 -7.23
CA ARG A 229 -25.16 -34.47 -6.98
C ARG A 229 -23.69 -34.42 -7.43
N LEU A 230 -22.92 -35.48 -7.16
CA LEU A 230 -21.54 -35.64 -7.65
C LEU A 230 -21.45 -35.84 -9.17
N PHE A 231 -22.42 -36.50 -9.79
CA PHE A 231 -22.48 -36.63 -11.24
C PHE A 231 -22.76 -35.28 -11.90
N TYR A 232 -23.66 -34.46 -11.34
CA TYR A 232 -24.14 -33.22 -11.97
C TYR A 232 -23.05 -32.16 -12.19
N MET A 233 -21.98 -32.13 -11.38
CA MET A 233 -20.83 -31.24 -11.65
C MET A 233 -20.08 -31.61 -12.95
N THR A 234 -20.13 -32.86 -13.40
CA THR A 234 -19.44 -33.33 -14.62
C THR A 234 -20.02 -32.73 -15.91
N PRO A 235 -21.35 -32.82 -16.21
CA PRO A 235 -21.91 -32.18 -17.39
C PRO A 235 -21.80 -30.65 -17.32
N VAL A 236 -21.89 -30.05 -16.12
CA VAL A 236 -21.69 -28.59 -15.95
C VAL A 236 -20.27 -28.19 -16.37
N PHE A 237 -19.23 -28.88 -15.87
CA PHE A 237 -17.86 -28.59 -16.28
C PHE A 237 -17.59 -28.94 -17.75
N PHE A 238 -18.26 -29.97 -18.28
CA PHE A 238 -18.19 -30.31 -19.70
C PHE A 238 -18.72 -29.16 -20.58
N VAL A 239 -19.92 -28.65 -20.29
CA VAL A 239 -20.52 -27.49 -20.98
C VAL A 239 -19.59 -26.27 -20.88
N PHE A 240 -19.05 -26.01 -19.68
CA PHE A 240 -18.09 -24.93 -19.46
C PHE A 240 -16.88 -25.05 -20.39
N ARG A 241 -16.26 -26.23 -20.48
CA ARG A 241 -15.09 -26.47 -21.36
C ARG A 241 -15.44 -26.33 -22.83
N MET A 242 -16.51 -26.97 -23.32
CA MET A 242 -16.91 -26.91 -24.72
C MET A 242 -17.12 -25.47 -25.19
N ARG A 243 -17.77 -24.65 -24.35
CA ARG A 243 -17.96 -23.20 -24.61
C ARG A 243 -16.65 -22.46 -24.83
N PHE A 244 -15.66 -22.67 -23.94
CA PHE A 244 -14.35 -22.03 -24.07
C PHE A 244 -13.50 -22.60 -25.21
N TYR A 245 -13.63 -23.89 -25.52
CA TYR A 245 -12.96 -24.51 -26.67
C TYR A 245 -13.41 -23.85 -27.98
N VAL A 246 -14.73 -23.66 -28.17
CA VAL A 246 -15.27 -22.93 -29.34
C VAL A 246 -14.71 -21.51 -29.38
N ALA A 247 -14.83 -20.76 -28.28
CA ALA A 247 -14.43 -19.36 -28.26
C ALA A 247 -12.92 -19.15 -28.54
N TRP A 248 -12.05 -19.93 -27.91
CA TRP A 248 -10.60 -19.82 -28.09
C TRP A 248 -10.13 -20.34 -29.45
N LEU A 249 -10.70 -21.44 -29.97
CA LEU A 249 -10.35 -21.92 -31.31
C LEU A 249 -10.80 -20.95 -32.40
N CYS A 250 -11.97 -20.32 -32.28
CA CYS A 250 -12.39 -19.27 -33.21
C CYS A 250 -11.46 -18.05 -33.19
N ALA A 251 -11.02 -17.63 -31.99
CA ALA A 251 -10.08 -16.53 -31.85
C ALA A 251 -8.68 -16.87 -32.41
N GLU A 252 -8.20 -18.11 -32.23
CA GLU A 252 -6.98 -18.62 -32.88
C GLU A 252 -7.12 -18.60 -34.41
N CYS A 253 -8.27 -19.04 -34.94
CA CYS A 253 -8.54 -19.00 -36.38
C CYS A 253 -8.50 -17.57 -36.94
N ALA A 254 -9.01 -16.57 -36.20
CA ALA A 254 -8.92 -15.17 -36.59
C ALA A 254 -7.46 -14.67 -36.63
N CYS A 255 -6.62 -15.08 -35.68
CA CYS A 255 -5.18 -14.79 -35.71
C CYS A 255 -4.50 -15.43 -36.93
N ILE A 256 -4.78 -16.71 -37.20
CA ILE A 256 -4.20 -17.47 -38.32
C ILE A 256 -4.60 -16.87 -39.67
N ALA A 257 -5.87 -16.46 -39.82
CA ALA A 257 -6.36 -15.79 -41.02
C ALA A 257 -5.61 -14.49 -41.31
N ALA A 258 -5.23 -13.74 -40.26
CA ALA A 258 -4.43 -12.52 -40.35
C ALA A 258 -2.92 -12.76 -40.51
N ALA A 259 -2.46 -14.02 -40.54
CA ALA A 259 -1.06 -14.41 -40.41
C ALA A 259 -0.37 -13.83 -39.14
N PHE A 260 -1.17 -13.58 -38.09
CA PHE A 260 -0.72 -13.00 -36.83
C PHE A 260 -0.07 -14.08 -35.96
N GLY A 261 1.12 -13.79 -35.43
CA GLY A 261 1.88 -14.74 -34.60
C GLY A 261 2.46 -15.95 -35.34
N ALA A 262 2.56 -15.85 -36.68
CA ALA A 262 3.27 -16.82 -37.50
C ALA A 262 4.77 -16.59 -37.41
N TYR A 263 5.53 -17.64 -37.07
CA TYR A 263 6.99 -17.61 -37.04
C TYR A 263 7.57 -18.82 -37.77
N PRO A 264 8.78 -18.74 -38.32
CA PRO A 264 9.50 -19.90 -38.82
C PRO A 264 9.66 -20.98 -37.74
N THR A 265 9.58 -22.25 -38.10
CA THR A 265 9.78 -23.37 -37.16
C THR A 265 11.16 -23.33 -36.49
N THR A 266 12.16 -22.72 -37.13
CA THR A 266 13.50 -22.47 -36.59
C THR A 266 13.52 -21.51 -35.39
N ALA A 267 12.51 -20.64 -35.25
CA ALA A 267 12.38 -19.68 -34.15
C ALA A 267 11.89 -20.32 -32.84
N ARG A 268 11.49 -21.62 -32.88
CA ARG A 268 11.01 -22.42 -31.75
C ARG A 268 10.04 -21.65 -30.86
N ALA A 269 8.99 -21.12 -31.49
CA ALA A 269 8.04 -20.26 -30.82
C ALA A 269 7.28 -20.99 -29.70
N ARG A 270 6.90 -20.26 -28.65
CA ARG A 270 6.06 -20.78 -27.56
C ARG A 270 4.85 -19.89 -27.31
N SER A 271 3.75 -20.51 -26.90
CA SER A 271 2.49 -19.83 -26.58
C SER A 271 2.68 -18.67 -25.60
N GLY A 272 2.21 -17.48 -25.97
CA GLY A 272 2.35 -16.22 -25.21
C GLY A 272 3.76 -15.60 -25.24
N SER A 273 4.80 -16.43 -25.29
CA SER A 273 6.19 -15.98 -25.35
C SER A 273 6.58 -15.44 -26.72
N GLY A 274 6.18 -16.07 -27.82
CA GLY A 274 6.78 -15.78 -29.13
C GLY A 274 8.09 -16.56 -29.36
N PRO A 275 9.00 -16.07 -30.22
CA PRO A 275 10.24 -16.77 -30.59
C PRO A 275 11.16 -16.94 -29.38
N THR A 276 11.77 -18.12 -29.24
CA THR A 276 12.71 -18.44 -28.13
C THR A 276 14.15 -18.54 -28.58
N THR A 277 14.38 -18.69 -29.88
CA THR A 277 15.68 -18.63 -30.53
C THR A 277 15.72 -17.45 -31.49
N ASP A 278 16.91 -16.87 -31.67
CA ASP A 278 17.11 -15.84 -32.68
C ASP A 278 16.89 -16.45 -34.07
N TYR A 279 16.26 -15.70 -34.96
CA TYR A 279 15.93 -16.17 -36.30
C TYR A 279 16.06 -15.00 -37.27
N THR A 280 16.62 -15.27 -38.44
CA THR A 280 16.63 -14.31 -39.54
C THR A 280 15.25 -14.33 -40.22
N PRO A 281 14.58 -13.18 -40.35
CA PRO A 281 13.40 -13.07 -41.20
C PRO A 281 13.79 -13.51 -42.62
N PRO A 282 13.00 -14.38 -43.27
CA PRO A 282 13.37 -14.96 -44.55
C PRO A 282 13.25 -13.92 -45.68
N GLU A 283 14.27 -13.08 -45.81
CA GLU A 283 14.62 -12.40 -47.06
C GLU A 283 15.87 -13.01 -47.70
N SER A 284 16.58 -13.89 -46.98
CA SER A 284 17.86 -14.51 -47.38
C SER A 284 18.00 -15.94 -46.87
N SER A 285 17.21 -16.87 -47.41
CA SER A 285 17.63 -18.27 -47.42
C SER A 285 18.53 -18.47 -48.64
N GLU A 286 19.84 -18.63 -48.42
CA GLU A 286 20.84 -18.87 -49.46
C GLU A 286 20.52 -20.12 -50.32
N ASP A 287 19.61 -21.00 -49.85
CA ASP A 287 19.33 -22.31 -50.43
C ASP A 287 17.95 -22.48 -51.13
N GLY A 288 17.12 -21.44 -51.25
CA GLY A 288 15.84 -21.54 -51.99
C GLY A 288 14.81 -22.54 -51.42
N ALA A 289 15.04 -23.10 -50.23
CA ALA A 289 14.12 -24.02 -49.58
C ALA A 289 12.90 -23.29 -48.98
N PRO A 290 11.66 -23.80 -49.13
CA PRO A 290 10.47 -23.17 -48.58
C PRO A 290 10.52 -23.17 -47.04
N CYS A 291 10.51 -21.98 -46.43
CA CYS A 291 10.50 -21.80 -44.99
C CYS A 291 9.14 -22.24 -44.40
N GLU A 292 9.14 -23.24 -43.52
CA GLU A 292 7.94 -23.71 -42.83
C GLU A 292 7.60 -22.81 -41.64
N TYR A 293 6.31 -22.45 -41.50
CA TYR A 293 5.80 -21.57 -40.44
C TYR A 293 4.91 -22.33 -39.46
N ASP A 294 5.03 -22.01 -38.18
CA ASP A 294 4.10 -22.43 -37.12
C ASP A 294 3.36 -21.24 -36.51
N TYR A 295 2.26 -21.54 -35.82
CA TYR A 295 1.42 -20.58 -35.10
C TYR A 295 1.40 -20.86 -33.59
N GLU A 296 2.45 -21.49 -33.05
CA GLU A 296 2.47 -21.93 -31.64
C GLU A 296 2.43 -20.73 -30.66
N THR A 297 2.87 -19.54 -31.09
CA THR A 297 2.80 -18.30 -30.30
C THR A 297 1.38 -17.95 -29.86
N ILE A 298 0.40 -18.14 -30.75
CA ILE A 298 -1.00 -17.74 -30.54
C ILE A 298 -1.89 -18.91 -30.12
N LYS A 299 -1.33 -20.12 -29.97
CA LYS A 299 -2.05 -21.28 -29.44
C LYS A 299 -2.45 -21.02 -27.98
N ASN A 300 -3.73 -20.88 -27.72
CA ASN A 300 -4.30 -20.58 -26.41
C ASN A 300 -4.88 -21.82 -25.71
N ILE A 301 -5.25 -22.85 -26.46
CA ILE A 301 -5.83 -24.07 -25.90
C ILE A 301 -5.35 -25.34 -26.59
N ASP A 302 -5.16 -26.39 -25.80
CA ASP A 302 -5.04 -27.77 -26.28
C ASP A 302 -6.15 -28.64 -25.67
N PRO A 303 -7.27 -28.87 -26.39
CA PRO A 303 -8.39 -29.65 -25.87
C PRO A 303 -8.01 -31.09 -25.49
N HIS A 304 -7.17 -31.74 -26.30
CA HIS A 304 -6.75 -33.11 -26.05
C HIS A 304 -5.84 -33.17 -24.82
N GLY A 305 -4.84 -32.28 -24.74
CA GLY A 305 -3.96 -32.17 -23.59
C GLY A 305 -4.71 -31.85 -22.30
N THR A 306 -5.72 -30.99 -22.35
CA THR A 306 -6.54 -30.61 -21.18
C THR A 306 -7.34 -31.80 -20.65
N ASP A 307 -8.01 -32.53 -21.53
CA ASP A 307 -8.94 -33.58 -21.16
C ASP A 307 -8.23 -34.86 -20.71
N PHE A 308 -7.19 -35.28 -21.44
CA PHE A 308 -6.59 -36.61 -21.28
C PHE A 308 -5.25 -36.63 -20.52
N CYS A 309 -4.66 -35.47 -20.17
CA CYS A 309 -3.45 -35.48 -19.33
C CYS A 309 -3.75 -36.05 -17.94
N VAL A 310 -2.79 -36.79 -17.39
CA VAL A 310 -2.95 -37.43 -16.08
C VAL A 310 -2.85 -36.41 -14.94
N ARG A 311 -1.92 -35.46 -15.04
CA ARG A 311 -1.57 -34.54 -13.95
C ARG A 311 -2.38 -33.26 -13.94
N VAL A 312 -2.73 -32.78 -12.74
CA VAL A 312 -3.32 -31.46 -12.49
C VAL A 312 -2.41 -30.36 -13.05
N LYS A 313 -1.12 -30.43 -12.71
CA LYS A 313 -0.13 -29.45 -13.18
C LYS A 313 -0.06 -29.35 -14.72
N ASP A 314 -0.14 -30.47 -15.41
CA ASP A 314 -0.07 -30.52 -16.87
C ASP A 314 -1.36 -30.00 -17.49
N GLY A 315 -2.53 -30.39 -16.96
CA GLY A 315 -3.82 -29.89 -17.43
C GLY A 315 -3.95 -28.37 -17.34
N MET A 316 -3.44 -27.78 -16.25
CA MET A 316 -3.38 -26.32 -16.11
C MET A 316 -2.53 -25.64 -17.18
N ARG A 317 -1.47 -26.30 -17.68
CA ARG A 317 -0.59 -25.73 -18.72
C ARG A 317 -1.22 -25.72 -20.10
N TYR A 318 -2.19 -26.61 -20.36
CA TYR A 318 -2.91 -26.71 -21.63
C TYR A 318 -4.18 -25.86 -21.68
N TRP A 319 -4.63 -25.35 -20.52
CA TRP A 319 -5.79 -24.47 -20.40
C TRP A 319 -5.37 -22.99 -20.37
N ASN A 320 -5.88 -22.19 -21.31
CA ASN A 320 -5.57 -20.76 -21.42
C ASN A 320 -4.05 -20.47 -21.42
N MET A 321 -3.34 -21.17 -22.32
CA MET A 321 -1.88 -21.31 -22.34
C MET A 321 -1.15 -19.96 -22.33
N THR A 322 -1.66 -18.97 -23.08
CA THR A 322 -1.02 -17.64 -23.17
C THR A 322 -1.08 -16.88 -21.85
N VAL A 323 -2.20 -16.98 -21.12
CA VAL A 323 -2.37 -16.36 -19.80
C VAL A 323 -1.60 -17.14 -18.71
N GLN A 324 -1.52 -18.47 -18.82
CA GLN A 324 -0.67 -19.27 -17.92
C GLN A 324 0.80 -18.90 -18.05
N TRP A 325 1.27 -18.69 -19.29
CA TRP A 325 2.61 -18.16 -19.54
C TRP A 325 2.78 -16.77 -18.89
N TRP A 326 1.81 -15.87 -19.07
CA TRP A 326 1.82 -14.54 -18.46
C TRP A 326 1.92 -14.60 -16.93
N LEU A 327 1.10 -15.42 -16.28
CA LEU A 327 1.11 -15.63 -14.83
C LEU A 327 2.46 -16.19 -14.36
N ALA A 328 3.02 -17.16 -15.09
CA ALA A 328 4.31 -17.73 -14.77
C ALA A 328 5.45 -16.70 -14.89
N GLN A 329 5.43 -15.87 -15.93
CA GLN A 329 6.49 -14.92 -16.23
C GLN A 329 6.47 -13.69 -15.31
N TYR A 330 5.29 -13.08 -15.12
CA TYR A 330 5.19 -11.79 -14.44
C TYR A 330 4.82 -11.91 -12.96
N ILE A 331 4.05 -12.93 -12.57
CA ILE A 331 3.53 -13.05 -11.21
C ILE A 331 4.29 -14.10 -10.38
N TYR A 332 4.41 -15.32 -10.90
CA TYR A 332 5.02 -16.43 -10.16
C TYR A 332 6.51 -16.20 -9.89
N LYS A 333 7.28 -15.74 -10.89
CA LYS A 333 8.71 -15.39 -10.73
C LYS A 333 8.94 -14.23 -9.76
N SER A 334 7.99 -13.30 -9.68
CA SER A 334 8.05 -12.09 -8.84
C SER A 334 7.50 -12.31 -7.42
N ALA A 335 7.02 -13.53 -7.10
CA ALA A 335 6.40 -13.82 -5.81
C ALA A 335 7.41 -13.70 -4.65
N PRO A 336 7.04 -13.07 -3.51
CA PRO A 336 7.97 -12.80 -2.41
C PRO A 336 8.33 -14.04 -1.57
N PHE A 337 7.69 -15.17 -1.82
CA PHE A 337 7.83 -16.39 -1.03
C PHE A 337 8.90 -17.33 -1.61
N GLY A 338 9.59 -18.09 -0.76
CA GLY A 338 10.53 -19.14 -1.19
C GLY A 338 9.86 -20.51 -1.45
N SER A 339 8.72 -20.79 -0.82
CA SER A 339 8.01 -22.08 -0.93
C SER A 339 7.22 -22.17 -2.22
N TYR A 340 7.31 -23.32 -2.92
CA TYR A 340 6.56 -23.62 -4.13
C TYR A 340 5.04 -23.45 -3.93
N VAL A 341 4.48 -23.99 -2.85
CA VAL A 341 3.04 -23.95 -2.56
C VAL A 341 2.57 -22.51 -2.33
N LEU A 342 3.34 -21.71 -1.58
CA LEU A 342 3.01 -20.31 -1.33
C LEU A 342 3.14 -19.45 -2.59
N ARG A 343 4.11 -19.75 -3.48
CA ARG A 343 4.21 -19.11 -4.79
C ARG A 343 3.01 -19.42 -5.66
N SER A 344 2.60 -20.70 -5.75
CA SER A 344 1.39 -21.08 -6.47
C SER A 344 0.14 -20.44 -5.88
N ALA A 345 -0.01 -20.40 -4.55
CA ALA A 345 -1.14 -19.74 -3.90
C ALA A 345 -1.18 -18.24 -4.19
N TRP A 346 -0.04 -17.56 -4.17
CA TRP A 346 0.08 -16.16 -4.57
C TRP A 346 -0.34 -15.93 -6.02
N THR A 347 0.14 -16.77 -6.95
CA THR A 347 -0.23 -16.68 -8.36
C THR A 347 -1.72 -16.94 -8.58
N MET A 348 -2.30 -17.93 -7.90
CA MET A 348 -3.73 -18.25 -8.01
C MET A 348 -4.61 -17.17 -7.35
N LEU A 349 -4.16 -16.54 -6.27
CA LEU A 349 -4.85 -15.39 -5.67
C LEU A 349 -4.94 -14.21 -6.64
N ILE A 350 -3.83 -13.87 -7.30
CA ILE A 350 -3.79 -12.80 -8.30
C ILE A 350 -4.63 -13.17 -9.53
N SER A 351 -4.62 -14.44 -9.93
CA SER A 351 -5.48 -14.95 -10.99
C SER A 351 -6.96 -14.83 -10.64
N ALA A 352 -7.36 -15.18 -9.42
CA ALA A 352 -8.74 -15.03 -8.94
C ALA A 352 -9.19 -13.56 -8.97
N TYR A 353 -8.34 -12.67 -8.45
CA TYR A 353 -8.57 -11.24 -8.45
C TYR A 353 -8.72 -10.67 -9.87
N TRP A 354 -7.89 -11.12 -10.81
CA TRP A 354 -7.99 -10.75 -12.22
C TRP A 354 -9.36 -11.14 -12.79
N HIS A 355 -9.86 -12.35 -12.50
CA HIS A 355 -11.20 -12.77 -12.91
C HIS A 355 -12.33 -11.94 -12.27
N GLY A 356 -12.20 -11.57 -10.99
CA GLY A 356 -13.13 -10.64 -10.32
C GLY A 356 -13.10 -10.69 -8.80
N ILE A 357 -14.01 -9.96 -8.16
CA ILE A 357 -14.15 -9.87 -6.70
C ILE A 357 -15.17 -10.87 -6.12
N HIS A 358 -15.80 -11.69 -6.96
CA HIS A 358 -16.75 -12.70 -6.52
C HIS A 358 -16.07 -13.80 -5.70
N PRO A 359 -16.58 -14.14 -4.48
CA PRO A 359 -15.96 -15.12 -3.61
C PRO A 359 -15.73 -16.50 -4.25
N GLY A 360 -16.63 -16.93 -5.14
CA GLY A 360 -16.52 -18.22 -5.84
C GLY A 360 -15.21 -18.38 -6.63
N TYR A 361 -14.67 -17.30 -7.21
CA TYR A 361 -13.35 -17.34 -7.86
C TYR A 361 -12.24 -17.66 -6.85
N TYR A 362 -12.22 -16.97 -5.72
CA TYR A 362 -11.19 -17.18 -4.69
C TYR A 362 -11.24 -18.60 -4.13
N LEU A 363 -12.44 -19.10 -3.83
CA LEU A 363 -12.64 -20.48 -3.37
C LEU A 363 -12.11 -21.50 -4.38
N SER A 364 -12.40 -21.29 -5.66
CA SER A 364 -11.99 -22.20 -6.74
C SER A 364 -10.47 -22.17 -6.97
N PHE A 365 -9.90 -20.98 -7.19
CA PHE A 365 -8.48 -20.83 -7.50
C PHE A 365 -7.57 -21.20 -6.32
N LEU A 366 -7.97 -20.90 -5.06
CA LEU A 366 -7.19 -21.26 -3.88
C LEU A 366 -7.29 -22.76 -3.52
N THR A 367 -8.19 -23.50 -4.14
CA THR A 367 -8.21 -24.98 -4.05
C THR A 367 -7.11 -25.61 -4.91
N ILE A 368 -6.65 -24.94 -5.97
CA ILE A 368 -5.62 -25.46 -6.88
C ILE A 368 -4.28 -25.78 -6.16
N PRO A 369 -3.68 -24.89 -5.34
CA PRO A 369 -2.44 -25.21 -4.63
C PRO A 369 -2.56 -26.41 -3.70
N LEU A 370 -3.74 -26.62 -3.10
CA LEU A 370 -4.02 -27.79 -2.26
C LEU A 370 -4.02 -29.08 -3.11
N CYS A 371 -4.70 -29.07 -4.25
CA CYS A 371 -4.70 -30.19 -5.20
C CYS A 371 -3.30 -30.50 -5.74
N LEU A 372 -2.49 -29.48 -6.05
CA LEU A 372 -1.10 -29.64 -6.50
C LEU A 372 -0.21 -30.24 -5.40
N ALA A 373 -0.42 -29.85 -4.14
CA ALA A 373 0.30 -30.42 -3.00
C ALA A 373 -0.10 -31.89 -2.77
N ALA A 374 -1.39 -32.19 -2.84
CA ALA A 374 -1.91 -33.55 -2.71
C ALA A 374 -1.44 -34.47 -3.85
N GLU A 375 -1.41 -33.97 -5.09
CA GLU A 375 -0.84 -34.68 -6.25
C GLU A 375 0.64 -35.03 -6.01
N GLY A 376 1.47 -34.05 -5.60
CA GLY A 376 2.88 -34.32 -5.33
C GLY A 376 3.11 -35.32 -4.20
N ALA A 377 2.28 -35.27 -3.15
CA ALA A 377 2.31 -36.22 -2.04
C ALA A 377 1.89 -37.64 -2.47
N MET A 378 0.84 -37.75 -3.29
CA MET A 378 0.36 -39.00 -3.85
C MET A 378 1.41 -39.64 -4.76
N GLU A 379 2.05 -38.86 -5.64
CA GLU A 379 3.12 -39.35 -6.51
C GLU A 379 4.31 -39.88 -5.70
N ALA A 380 4.72 -39.17 -4.65
CA ALA A 380 5.81 -39.60 -3.77
C ALA A 380 5.48 -40.91 -3.04
N ALA A 381 4.23 -41.10 -2.61
CA ALA A 381 3.79 -42.28 -1.84
C ALA A 381 3.55 -43.53 -2.72
N LEU A 382 2.94 -43.35 -3.90
CA LEU A 382 2.43 -44.45 -4.73
C LEU A 382 3.32 -44.78 -5.93
N ARG A 383 3.89 -43.78 -6.62
CA ARG A 383 4.48 -43.98 -7.95
C ARG A 383 5.74 -44.84 -7.93
N GLY A 384 6.54 -44.76 -6.87
CA GLY A 384 7.74 -45.58 -6.68
C GLY A 384 7.47 -47.04 -6.32
N ARG A 385 6.22 -47.41 -6.00
CA ARG A 385 5.85 -48.74 -5.49
C ARG A 385 5.05 -49.60 -6.48
N LEU A 386 4.66 -49.03 -7.62
CA LEU A 386 3.77 -49.68 -8.59
C LEU A 386 4.54 -50.37 -9.72
N SER A 387 4.13 -51.60 -10.05
CA SER A 387 4.58 -52.34 -11.23
C SER A 387 4.12 -51.65 -12.54
N ALA A 388 4.62 -52.05 -13.71
CA ALA A 388 4.24 -51.42 -14.98
C ALA A 388 2.72 -51.41 -15.24
N ARG A 389 2.01 -52.50 -14.92
CA ARG A 389 0.53 -52.56 -14.96
C ARG A 389 -0.11 -51.73 -13.85
N GLY A 390 0.47 -51.72 -12.65
CA GLY A 390 0.02 -50.86 -11.56
C GLY A 390 0.13 -49.36 -11.86
N ARG A 391 1.14 -48.95 -12.64
CA ARG A 391 1.30 -47.56 -13.10
C ARG A 391 0.19 -47.14 -14.06
N LEU A 392 -0.24 -48.01 -14.97
CA LEU A 392 -1.39 -47.73 -15.86
C LEU A 392 -2.69 -47.53 -15.07
N GLY A 393 -2.96 -48.40 -14.08
CA GLY A 393 -4.11 -48.22 -13.19
C GLY A 393 -4.01 -46.96 -12.34
N GLY A 394 -2.82 -46.66 -11.81
CA GLY A 394 -2.55 -45.44 -11.06
C GLY A 394 -2.72 -44.17 -11.90
N ASP A 395 -2.28 -44.17 -13.15
CA ASP A 395 -2.44 -43.05 -14.08
C ASP A 395 -3.93 -42.80 -14.40
N TRP A 396 -4.74 -43.86 -14.55
CA TRP A 396 -6.20 -43.72 -14.72
C TRP A 396 -6.87 -43.13 -13.47
N VAL A 397 -6.50 -43.62 -12.27
CA VAL A 397 -7.03 -43.09 -11.00
C VAL A 397 -6.64 -41.62 -10.83
N GLN A 398 -5.39 -41.26 -11.10
CA GLN A 398 -4.92 -39.88 -11.01
C GLN A 398 -5.62 -38.96 -12.02
N TRP A 399 -5.81 -39.42 -13.26
CA TRP A 399 -6.61 -38.71 -14.26
C TRP A 399 -8.06 -38.52 -13.80
N PHE A 400 -8.69 -39.56 -13.26
CA PHE A 400 -10.07 -39.50 -12.75
C PHE A 400 -10.18 -38.50 -11.60
N LEU A 401 -9.28 -38.56 -10.61
CA LEU A 401 -9.24 -37.62 -9.48
C LEU A 401 -9.00 -36.18 -9.95
N LYS A 402 -8.10 -35.96 -10.93
CA LYS A 402 -7.88 -34.65 -11.57
C LYS A 402 -9.18 -34.11 -12.16
N MET A 403 -9.89 -34.91 -12.96
CA MET A 403 -11.15 -34.48 -13.59
C MET A 403 -12.22 -34.16 -12.55
N ARG A 404 -12.37 -34.99 -11.50
CA ARG A 404 -13.29 -34.70 -10.38
C ARG A 404 -12.93 -33.44 -9.61
N ALA A 405 -11.63 -33.17 -9.40
CA ALA A 405 -11.18 -31.94 -8.79
C ALA A 405 -11.50 -30.71 -9.66
N TYR A 406 -11.36 -30.83 -10.99
CA TYR A 406 -11.73 -29.76 -11.92
C TYR A 406 -13.24 -29.52 -11.95
N ASP A 407 -14.06 -30.57 -11.96
CA ASP A 407 -15.52 -30.47 -11.86
C ASP A 407 -15.92 -29.70 -10.59
N TYR A 408 -15.34 -30.08 -9.45
CA TYR A 408 -15.60 -29.49 -8.15
C TYR A 408 -15.17 -28.01 -8.06
N MET A 409 -14.00 -27.66 -8.60
CA MET A 409 -13.54 -26.27 -8.67
C MET A 409 -14.34 -25.44 -9.68
N CYS A 410 -14.84 -26.06 -10.76
CA CYS A 410 -15.70 -25.37 -11.72
C CYS A 410 -16.98 -24.87 -11.06
N MET A 411 -17.57 -25.65 -10.14
CA MET A 411 -18.79 -25.25 -9.42
C MET A 411 -18.62 -23.92 -8.69
N GLY A 412 -17.50 -23.71 -7.99
CA GLY A 412 -17.23 -22.41 -7.37
C GLY A 412 -17.01 -21.28 -8.39
N PHE A 413 -16.39 -21.58 -9.53
CA PHE A 413 -16.14 -20.60 -10.59
C PHE A 413 -17.43 -20.13 -11.27
N VAL A 414 -18.40 -21.03 -11.48
CA VAL A 414 -19.66 -20.71 -12.18
C VAL A 414 -20.77 -20.20 -11.26
N LEU A 415 -20.79 -20.60 -9.98
CA LEU A 415 -21.81 -20.15 -9.02
C LEU A 415 -21.55 -18.72 -8.51
N LEU A 416 -20.30 -18.26 -8.50
CA LEU A 416 -19.82 -16.91 -8.12
C LEU A 416 -20.04 -16.51 -6.66
N SER A 417 -21.22 -16.78 -6.08
CA SER A 417 -21.59 -16.46 -4.71
C SER A 417 -20.87 -17.36 -3.70
N PHE A 418 -20.49 -16.78 -2.55
CA PHE A 418 -19.98 -17.56 -1.42
C PHE A 418 -21.02 -18.57 -0.93
N GLN A 419 -22.27 -18.12 -0.74
CA GLN A 419 -23.36 -18.92 -0.20
C GLN A 419 -23.67 -20.11 -1.12
N ASP A 420 -23.92 -19.87 -2.41
CA ASP A 420 -24.22 -20.93 -3.37
C ASP A 420 -23.08 -21.96 -3.48
N THR A 421 -21.83 -21.49 -3.51
CA THR A 421 -20.66 -22.35 -3.63
C THR A 421 -20.50 -23.25 -2.41
N VAL A 422 -20.58 -22.65 -1.21
CA VAL A 422 -20.44 -23.39 0.05
C VAL A 422 -21.62 -24.32 0.26
N HIS A 423 -22.85 -23.90 -0.09
CA HIS A 423 -24.04 -24.75 -0.02
C HIS A 423 -23.88 -25.99 -0.90
N TYR A 424 -23.46 -25.80 -2.15
CA TYR A 424 -23.19 -26.92 -3.06
C TYR A 424 -22.08 -27.82 -2.53
N TRP A 425 -20.95 -27.26 -2.08
CA TRP A 425 -19.84 -28.05 -1.52
C TRP A 425 -20.21 -28.78 -0.23
N HIS A 426 -21.03 -28.19 0.62
CA HIS A 426 -21.60 -28.83 1.80
C HIS A 426 -22.50 -30.01 1.40
N SER A 427 -23.32 -29.86 0.36
CA SER A 427 -24.19 -30.92 -0.17
C SER A 427 -23.42 -32.17 -0.65
N VAL A 428 -22.14 -31.99 -1.04
CA VAL A 428 -21.21 -33.07 -1.42
C VAL A 428 -20.11 -33.31 -0.37
N TYR A 429 -20.32 -32.84 0.86
CA TYR A 429 -19.47 -33.04 2.04
C TYR A 429 -18.00 -32.62 1.87
N PHE A 430 -17.74 -31.56 1.08
CA PHE A 430 -16.39 -31.06 0.81
C PHE A 430 -15.41 -32.17 0.36
N CYS A 431 -15.90 -33.16 -0.39
CA CYS A 431 -15.21 -34.43 -0.63
C CYS A 431 -13.79 -34.27 -1.22
N ILE A 432 -13.57 -33.31 -2.12
CA ILE A 432 -12.26 -33.05 -2.73
C ILE A 432 -11.28 -32.41 -1.74
N HIS A 433 -11.72 -31.46 -0.90
CA HIS A 433 -10.87 -30.90 0.15
C HIS A 433 -10.50 -31.95 1.18
N GLY A 434 -11.48 -32.75 1.63
CA GLY A 434 -11.26 -33.87 2.54
C GLY A 434 -10.26 -34.89 1.99
N LEU A 435 -10.43 -35.29 0.72
CA LEU A 435 -9.51 -36.22 0.04
C LEU A 435 -8.09 -35.65 -0.06
N ALA A 436 -7.94 -34.38 -0.45
CA ALA A 436 -6.63 -33.75 -0.58
C ALA A 436 -5.89 -33.68 0.77
N VAL A 437 -6.60 -33.34 1.86
CA VAL A 437 -6.03 -33.34 3.21
C VAL A 437 -5.64 -34.76 3.64
N ALA A 438 -6.49 -35.75 3.38
CA ALA A 438 -6.19 -37.15 3.70
C ALA A 438 -4.91 -37.64 2.99
N LEU A 439 -4.76 -37.35 1.69
CA LEU A 439 -3.55 -37.69 0.91
C LEU A 439 -2.29 -37.03 1.49
N LEU A 440 -2.38 -35.77 1.91
CA LEU A 440 -1.27 -35.05 2.54
C LEU A 440 -0.88 -35.63 3.91
N LEU A 441 -1.86 -36.04 4.71
CA LEU A 441 -1.62 -36.68 6.01
C LEU A 441 -0.99 -38.06 5.86
N LEU A 442 -1.48 -38.87 4.92
CA LEU A 442 -0.92 -40.19 4.61
C LEU A 442 0.55 -40.12 4.18
N ALA A 443 0.89 -39.14 3.34
CA ALA A 443 2.29 -38.94 2.92
C ALA A 443 3.21 -38.54 4.09
N LYS A 444 2.73 -37.70 5.03
CA LYS A 444 3.47 -37.35 6.25
C LYS A 444 3.66 -38.52 7.21
N GLY A 445 2.66 -39.41 7.31
CA GLY A 445 2.75 -40.62 8.13
C GLY A 445 3.88 -41.55 7.68
N GLN A 446 4.07 -41.70 6.36
CA GLN A 446 5.10 -42.59 5.81
C GLN A 446 6.54 -42.05 5.95
N ASP A 447 6.74 -40.72 5.97
CA ASP A 447 8.06 -40.13 6.20
C ASP A 447 8.56 -40.36 7.65
N ARG A 448 7.62 -40.56 8.59
CA ARG A 448 7.90 -40.83 10.01
C ARG A 448 8.35 -42.28 10.25
N ASP A 449 7.84 -43.26 9.50
CA ASP A 449 8.30 -44.67 9.58
C ASP A 449 9.66 -44.88 8.90
N ARG A 450 10.04 -44.01 7.96
CA ARG A 450 11.33 -44.09 7.26
C ARG A 450 12.52 -43.66 8.12
N THR A 451 12.27 -42.88 9.18
CA THR A 451 13.30 -42.42 10.12
C THR A 451 13.52 -43.39 11.29
N THR A 452 12.65 -44.37 11.49
CA THR A 452 12.77 -45.40 12.55
C THR A 452 13.30 -46.75 12.06
N GLY A 453 13.30 -47.02 10.75
CA GLY A 453 13.67 -48.33 10.16
C GLY A 453 15.12 -48.52 9.68
N LEU A 454 16.04 -47.59 9.92
CA LEU A 454 17.45 -47.67 9.47
C LEU A 454 18.42 -47.89 10.65
N HIS A 455 18.23 -48.97 11.40
CA HIS A 455 19.23 -49.49 12.32
C HIS A 455 19.17 -51.02 12.32
N HIS A 456 19.84 -51.69 11.36
CA HIS A 456 20.42 -53.04 11.52
C HIS A 456 21.17 -53.49 10.25
N GLY A 457 22.47 -53.78 10.38
CA GLY A 457 23.31 -54.46 9.36
C GLY A 457 24.80 -54.16 9.53
N PRO A 458 25.72 -55.15 9.46
CA PRO A 458 26.93 -55.19 10.29
C PRO A 458 28.21 -54.64 9.63
N ALA A 459 29.19 -54.37 10.50
CA ALA A 459 30.52 -53.85 10.18
C ALA A 459 31.55 -54.96 9.89
N LEU A 460 32.32 -54.76 8.80
CA LEU A 460 33.65 -55.30 8.47
C LEU A 460 34.25 -54.22 7.53
N GLY A 461 35.47 -53.71 7.58
CA GLY A 461 36.68 -53.88 8.36
C GLY A 461 37.80 -53.20 7.56
N GLY A 462 38.66 -52.41 8.20
CA GLY A 462 40.00 -52.03 7.71
C GLY A 462 40.14 -50.80 6.79
N GLY A 463 41.02 -49.87 7.19
CA GLY A 463 41.79 -49.02 6.27
C GLY A 463 41.68 -47.50 6.44
N ASP A 464 42.65 -46.93 7.16
CA ASP A 464 43.29 -45.63 6.92
C ASP A 464 42.54 -44.29 7.18
N GLY A 465 42.78 -43.75 8.37
CA GLY A 465 43.78 -42.68 8.48
C GLY A 465 43.44 -41.27 8.01
N ILE A 466 42.26 -40.97 7.45
CA ILE A 466 41.83 -39.58 7.14
C ILE A 466 40.31 -39.44 7.35
N GLN A 467 39.81 -39.73 8.56
CA GLN A 467 38.39 -39.54 8.89
C GLN A 467 38.10 -39.01 10.30
N VAL A 468 39.12 -38.86 11.15
CA VAL A 468 38.93 -38.47 12.56
C VAL A 468 38.49 -37.00 12.70
N GLY A 469 38.92 -36.10 11.78
CA GLY A 469 38.54 -34.68 11.79
C GLY A 469 37.10 -34.38 11.35
N ARG A 470 36.46 -35.24 10.54
CA ARG A 470 35.05 -35.06 10.11
C ARG A 470 34.05 -35.76 11.04
N LEU A 471 34.46 -36.84 11.69
CA LEU A 471 33.62 -37.56 12.67
C LEU A 471 33.45 -36.77 13.99
N GLN A 472 34.43 -35.96 14.40
CA GLN A 472 34.26 -35.05 15.56
C GLN A 472 33.33 -33.87 15.28
N ALA A 473 33.33 -33.32 14.05
CA ALA A 473 32.40 -32.26 13.65
C ALA A 473 30.95 -32.77 13.51
N GLN A 474 30.74 -34.03 13.11
CA GLN A 474 29.41 -34.64 13.07
C GLN A 474 28.89 -35.10 14.45
N LYS A 475 29.77 -35.51 15.39
CA LYS A 475 29.36 -35.82 16.76
C LYS A 475 28.93 -34.60 17.58
N GLN A 476 29.46 -33.40 17.31
CA GLN A 476 28.99 -32.17 17.96
C GLN A 476 27.67 -31.61 17.38
N ALA A 477 27.27 -32.00 16.16
CA ALA A 477 26.00 -31.58 15.55
C ALA A 477 24.77 -32.33 16.09
N GLY A 478 24.97 -33.47 16.76
CA GLY A 478 23.90 -34.36 17.27
C GLY A 478 23.34 -34.00 18.65
N GLN A 479 23.85 -32.98 19.33
CA GLN A 479 23.46 -32.63 20.71
C GLN A 479 22.83 -31.25 20.87
N HIS A 480 22.25 -30.67 19.80
CA HIS A 480 21.41 -29.50 19.99
C HIS A 480 19.99 -29.91 20.39
N THR A 481 19.65 -29.70 21.67
CA THR A 481 18.26 -29.75 22.16
C THR A 481 17.32 -28.99 21.23
N ARG A 482 16.11 -29.53 21.02
CA ARG A 482 15.03 -28.99 20.17
C ARG A 482 14.77 -27.49 20.39
N TRP A 483 15.02 -27.00 21.61
CA TRP A 483 14.93 -25.59 22.01
C TRP A 483 16.01 -24.68 21.41
N GLN A 484 17.26 -25.15 21.36
CA GLN A 484 18.37 -24.40 20.76
C GLN A 484 18.29 -24.37 19.22
N GLN A 485 17.81 -25.45 18.61
CA GLN A 485 17.51 -25.47 17.17
C GLN A 485 16.36 -24.52 16.83
N TRP A 486 15.35 -24.43 17.69
CA TRP A 486 14.26 -23.45 17.56
C TRP A 486 14.75 -22.01 17.74
N GLN A 487 15.63 -21.73 18.70
CA GLN A 487 16.26 -20.40 18.87
C GLN A 487 17.15 -20.01 17.69
N ALA A 488 17.99 -20.92 17.21
CA ALA A 488 18.83 -20.70 16.03
C ALA A 488 17.98 -20.53 14.75
N GLY A 489 16.87 -21.28 14.66
CA GLY A 489 15.84 -21.13 13.63
C GLY A 489 15.15 -19.77 13.69
N GLN A 490 14.77 -19.31 14.88
CA GLN A 490 14.21 -17.97 15.11
C GLN A 490 15.22 -16.87 14.79
N GLN A 491 16.50 -17.03 15.14
CA GLN A 491 17.53 -16.05 14.83
C GLN A 491 17.82 -16.00 13.32
N ARG A 492 17.87 -17.16 12.64
CA ARG A 492 17.99 -17.20 11.17
C ARG A 492 16.75 -16.63 10.50
N LEU A 493 15.55 -16.92 11.01
CA LEU A 493 14.30 -16.34 10.52
C LEU A 493 14.27 -14.84 10.78
N ARG A 494 14.67 -14.34 11.95
CA ARG A 494 14.80 -12.90 12.25
C ARG A 494 15.83 -12.22 11.36
N ARG A 495 16.95 -12.87 11.05
CA ARG A 495 17.96 -12.33 10.11
C ARG A 495 17.48 -12.36 8.66
N LYS A 496 16.76 -13.40 8.23
CA LYS A 496 16.14 -13.49 6.89
C LYS A 496 14.97 -12.54 6.72
N VAL A 497 14.06 -12.49 7.69
CA VAL A 497 12.97 -11.51 7.77
C VAL A 497 13.59 -10.12 7.84
N GLY A 498 14.63 -9.92 8.65
CA GLY A 498 15.41 -8.69 8.68
C GLY A 498 16.01 -8.30 7.34
N SER A 499 16.58 -9.25 6.57
CA SER A 499 17.18 -8.98 5.25
C SER A 499 16.14 -8.77 4.14
N ILE A 500 14.98 -9.44 4.23
CA ILE A 500 13.81 -9.23 3.36
C ILE A 500 13.21 -7.85 3.66
N LEU A 501 13.01 -7.52 4.95
CA LEU A 501 12.58 -6.20 5.41
C LEU A 501 13.59 -5.11 5.01
N LEU A 502 14.90 -5.44 4.93
CA LEU A 502 15.97 -4.55 4.47
C LEU A 502 15.91 -4.26 2.96
N HIS A 503 15.42 -5.22 2.16
CA HIS A 503 15.21 -5.07 0.70
C HIS A 503 13.86 -4.44 0.37
N THR A 504 12.85 -4.58 1.24
CA THR A 504 11.54 -3.91 1.11
C THR A 504 11.46 -2.55 1.80
N GLN A 505 12.57 -2.02 2.35
CA GLN A 505 12.56 -0.69 2.97
C GLN A 505 12.13 0.38 1.96
N LEU A 506 10.94 0.96 2.23
CA LEU A 506 10.39 2.07 1.46
C LEU A 506 11.48 3.15 1.24
N TRP A 507 11.70 3.49 -0.03
CA TRP A 507 12.58 4.57 -0.48
C TRP A 507 14.06 4.50 -0.11
N ARG A 508 14.62 3.33 0.26
CA ARG A 508 16.05 3.21 0.62
C ARG A 508 17.00 3.85 -0.40
N SER A 509 16.84 3.55 -1.69
CA SER A 509 17.67 4.14 -2.76
C SER A 509 17.51 5.66 -2.90
N SER A 510 16.31 6.19 -2.62
CA SER A 510 16.09 7.64 -2.64
C SER A 510 16.73 8.31 -1.44
N LEU A 511 16.66 7.71 -0.26
CA LEU A 511 17.29 8.21 0.97
C LEU A 511 18.81 8.25 0.82
N THR A 512 19.44 7.17 0.36
CA THR A 512 20.90 7.13 0.13
C THR A 512 21.34 8.14 -0.93
N CYS A 513 20.50 8.41 -1.93
CA CYS A 513 20.79 9.42 -2.95
C CYS A 513 20.71 10.85 -2.38
N ILE A 514 19.69 11.14 -1.56
CA ILE A 514 19.52 12.42 -0.87
C ILE A 514 20.68 12.64 0.11
N GLU A 515 21.04 11.63 0.89
CA GLU A 515 22.20 11.64 1.79
C GLU A 515 23.49 11.99 1.02
N GLY A 516 23.72 11.35 -0.12
CA GLY A 516 24.92 11.57 -0.94
C GLY A 516 25.04 12.98 -1.54
N HIS A 517 23.92 13.66 -1.85
CA HIS A 517 23.93 14.99 -2.49
C HIS A 517 23.77 16.16 -1.50
N PHE A 518 22.99 15.96 -0.43
CA PHE A 518 22.54 17.02 0.47
C PHE A 518 22.93 16.79 1.93
N GLY A 519 23.55 15.64 2.24
CA GLY A 519 24.03 15.30 3.58
C GLY A 519 22.98 14.65 4.48
N THR A 520 23.46 14.17 5.64
CA THR A 520 22.68 13.41 6.64
C THR A 520 21.58 14.23 7.33
N GLY A 521 21.71 15.57 7.37
CA GLY A 521 20.70 16.46 7.96
C GLY A 521 19.39 16.48 7.17
N ILE A 522 19.46 16.54 5.84
CA ILE A 522 18.28 16.52 4.97
C ILE A 522 17.74 15.09 4.85
N GLU A 523 18.61 14.07 4.80
CA GLU A 523 18.18 12.67 4.85
C GLU A 523 17.38 12.35 6.13
N ALA A 524 17.75 12.92 7.27
CA ALA A 524 17.01 12.76 8.52
C ALA A 524 15.54 13.22 8.43
N TYR A 525 15.25 14.31 7.70
CA TYR A 525 13.87 14.76 7.42
C TYR A 525 13.09 13.67 6.67
N PHE A 526 13.63 13.14 5.58
CA PHE A 526 12.94 12.12 4.78
C PHE A 526 12.80 10.79 5.54
N ASN A 527 13.75 10.47 6.42
CA ASN A 527 13.68 9.31 7.29
C ASN A 527 12.62 9.49 8.41
N PHE A 528 12.43 10.72 8.90
CA PHE A 528 11.34 11.08 9.80
C PHE A 528 9.98 11.03 9.09
N LEU A 529 9.88 11.53 7.85
CA LEU A 529 8.68 11.40 7.03
C LEU A 529 8.32 9.94 6.77
N ARG A 530 9.30 9.10 6.41
CA ARG A 530 9.13 7.65 6.25
C ARG A 530 8.58 7.00 7.52
N PHE A 531 9.05 7.43 8.69
CA PHE A 531 8.55 6.93 9.97
C PHE A 531 7.08 7.26 10.18
N LEU A 532 6.65 8.50 9.90
CA LEU A 532 5.26 8.90 10.03
C LEU A 532 4.34 8.16 9.04
N VAL A 533 4.81 7.91 7.81
CA VAL A 533 4.08 7.07 6.83
C VAL A 533 3.83 5.67 7.40
N LEU A 534 4.85 5.04 7.98
CA LEU A 534 4.71 3.70 8.56
C LEU A 534 3.80 3.71 9.81
N LEU A 535 3.93 4.74 10.65
CA LEU A 535 3.12 4.91 11.86
C LEU A 535 1.63 5.01 11.52
N ASN A 536 1.27 5.88 10.56
CA ASN A 536 -0.11 6.07 10.13
C ASN A 536 -0.66 4.86 9.37
N LEU A 537 0.16 4.19 8.54
CA LEU A 537 -0.26 3.00 7.82
C LEU A 537 -0.61 1.87 8.79
N VAL A 538 0.23 1.63 9.80
CA VAL A 538 -0.05 0.61 10.83
C VAL A 538 -1.30 0.98 11.63
N GLY A 539 -1.46 2.26 12.00
CA GLY A 539 -2.69 2.75 12.65
C GLY A 539 -3.94 2.54 11.79
N ALA A 540 -3.88 2.88 10.51
CA ALA A 540 -4.98 2.70 9.56
C ALA A 540 -5.35 1.22 9.35
N LEU A 541 -4.36 0.33 9.26
CA LEU A 541 -4.60 -1.12 9.17
C LEU A 541 -5.23 -1.67 10.45
N PHE A 542 -4.84 -1.14 11.61
CA PHE A 542 -5.39 -1.54 12.89
C PHE A 542 -6.86 -1.12 13.03
N ILE A 543 -7.18 0.16 12.83
CA ILE A 543 -8.57 0.67 12.85
C ILE A 543 -9.39 0.01 11.72
N GLY A 544 -8.81 -0.13 10.53
CA GLY A 544 -9.43 -0.78 9.39
C GLY A 544 -9.77 -2.25 9.67
N GLY A 545 -8.92 -2.97 10.40
CA GLY A 545 -9.12 -4.38 10.73
C GLY A 545 -10.15 -4.64 11.84
N PHE A 546 -10.20 -3.79 12.87
CA PHE A 546 -11.07 -4.00 14.04
C PHE A 546 -12.38 -3.21 14.02
N VAL A 547 -12.48 -2.15 13.22
CA VAL A 547 -13.69 -1.32 13.15
C VAL A 547 -14.31 -1.40 11.76
N VAL A 548 -13.57 -0.99 10.74
CA VAL A 548 -14.11 -0.84 9.37
C VAL A 548 -14.47 -2.17 8.73
N ALA A 549 -13.55 -3.14 8.75
CA ALA A 549 -13.76 -4.43 8.10
C ALA A 549 -14.94 -5.22 8.72
N PRO A 550 -15.07 -5.32 10.06
CA PRO A 550 -16.26 -5.89 10.70
C PRO A 550 -17.55 -5.20 10.26
N SER A 551 -17.61 -3.86 10.27
CA SER A 551 -18.79 -3.11 9.82
C SER A 551 -19.16 -3.42 8.37
N ILE A 552 -18.19 -3.43 7.45
CA ILE A 552 -18.42 -3.80 6.03
C ILE A 552 -18.93 -5.24 5.94
N THR A 553 -18.30 -6.18 6.66
CA THR A 553 -18.68 -7.60 6.58
C THR A 553 -20.06 -7.86 7.15
N PHE A 554 -20.45 -7.21 8.25
CA PHE A 554 -21.75 -7.42 8.87
C PHE A 554 -22.89 -6.87 8.01
N GLU A 555 -22.68 -5.72 7.37
CA GLU A 555 -23.62 -5.15 6.41
C GLU A 555 -23.72 -6.01 5.13
N ALA A 556 -22.58 -6.44 4.58
CA ALA A 556 -22.55 -7.27 3.36
C ALA A 556 -23.17 -8.67 3.57
N LEU A 557 -23.05 -9.24 4.78
CA LEU A 557 -23.57 -10.57 5.13
C LEU A 557 -25.01 -10.54 5.66
N ARG A 558 -25.62 -9.34 5.84
CA ARG A 558 -26.96 -9.15 6.44
C ARG A 558 -27.19 -9.99 7.70
N LEU A 559 -26.18 -10.09 8.57
CA LEU A 559 -26.32 -10.80 9.84
C LEU A 559 -27.35 -10.08 10.72
N ASN A 560 -28.17 -10.82 11.47
CA ASN A 560 -29.17 -10.24 12.38
C ASN A 560 -28.45 -9.35 13.40
N GLN A 561 -28.48 -8.04 13.15
CA GLN A 561 -27.96 -7.05 14.09
C GLN A 561 -29.02 -6.83 15.16
N THR A 562 -28.68 -7.12 16.41
CA THR A 562 -29.47 -6.61 17.53
C THR A 562 -29.06 -5.18 17.77
N GLU A 563 -29.88 -4.23 17.30
CA GLU A 563 -29.79 -2.85 17.79
C GLU A 563 -30.13 -2.87 19.28
N ARG A 564 -29.19 -2.45 20.13
CA ARG A 564 -29.42 -2.40 21.59
C ARG A 564 -30.33 -1.24 22.01
N ALA A 565 -30.76 -0.41 21.06
CA ALA A 565 -31.66 0.69 21.31
C ALA A 565 -33.12 0.18 21.36
N ASN A 566 -33.69 0.07 22.56
CA ASN A 566 -35.15 0.07 22.72
C ASN A 566 -35.68 1.45 22.32
N LEU A 567 -36.05 1.60 21.05
CA LEU A 567 -36.63 2.81 20.46
C LEU A 567 -38.05 3.03 20.98
N THR A 568 -38.21 3.55 22.20
CA THR A 568 -39.54 3.89 22.77
C THR A 568 -39.72 5.36 23.13
N ALA A 569 -38.97 6.30 22.52
CA ALA A 569 -39.28 7.72 22.67
C ALA A 569 -38.89 8.54 21.42
N ASN A 570 -39.87 9.21 20.80
CA ASN A 570 -39.65 10.30 19.84
C ASN A 570 -39.04 11.51 20.57
N SER A 571 -37.75 11.45 20.90
CA SER A 571 -37.04 12.58 21.50
C SER A 571 -36.52 13.52 20.40
N PRO A 572 -36.52 14.86 20.62
CA PRO A 572 -35.97 15.82 19.66
C PRO A 572 -34.46 15.64 19.43
N CYS A 573 -33.77 14.92 20.32
CA CYS A 573 -32.34 14.61 20.23
C CYS A 573 -31.99 13.55 19.17
N MET A 574 -32.98 12.85 18.60
CA MET A 574 -32.76 11.74 17.63
C MET A 574 -32.86 12.19 16.16
N GLY A 575 -33.22 13.45 15.90
CA GLY A 575 -33.40 13.98 14.54
C GLY A 575 -32.08 14.27 13.84
N TYR A 576 -31.65 13.39 12.93
CA TYR A 576 -30.51 13.61 12.05
C TYR A 576 -30.68 12.84 10.74
N ASP A 577 -30.92 13.57 9.64
CA ASP A 577 -31.00 13.03 8.28
C ASP A 577 -29.99 13.79 7.41
N PRO A 578 -28.77 13.25 7.21
CA PRO A 578 -27.74 13.88 6.39
C PRO A 578 -28.05 13.75 4.88
N ASN A 579 -29.14 13.08 4.50
CA ASN A 579 -29.44 12.78 3.11
C ASN A 579 -30.16 13.97 2.44
N PRO A 580 -29.58 14.58 1.38
CA PRO A 580 -30.26 15.66 0.67
C PRO A 580 -31.47 15.10 -0.09
N ARG A 581 -32.68 15.54 0.27
CA ARG A 581 -33.91 15.16 -0.45
C ARG A 581 -34.02 15.95 -1.77
N GLY A 582 -33.98 15.26 -2.91
CA GLY A 582 -34.27 15.83 -4.24
C GLY A 582 -33.14 15.70 -5.29
N LEU A 583 -33.28 16.43 -6.41
CA LEU A 583 -32.30 16.45 -7.50
C LEU A 583 -31.12 17.38 -7.14
N VAL A 584 -29.97 16.81 -6.78
CA VAL A 584 -28.78 17.56 -6.35
C VAL A 584 -27.81 17.79 -7.52
N SER A 585 -27.24 19.01 -7.61
CA SER A 585 -26.25 19.37 -8.64
C SER A 585 -24.92 18.61 -8.44
N TYR A 586 -24.27 18.21 -9.54
CA TYR A 586 -22.94 17.56 -9.51
C TYR A 586 -21.89 18.38 -8.72
N PHE A 587 -21.96 19.71 -8.80
CA PHE A 587 -21.03 20.60 -8.08
C PHE A 587 -21.13 20.45 -6.55
N THR A 588 -22.33 20.15 -6.03
CA THR A 588 -22.54 19.93 -4.59
C THR A 588 -21.77 18.71 -4.09
N TYR A 589 -21.65 17.64 -4.90
CA TYR A 589 -20.82 16.48 -4.53
C TYR A 589 -19.33 16.83 -4.44
N ILE A 590 -18.82 17.75 -5.26
CA ILE A 590 -17.43 18.22 -5.13
C ILE A 590 -17.28 19.03 -3.84
N MET A 591 -18.25 19.88 -3.51
CA MET A 591 -18.24 20.66 -2.28
C MET A 591 -18.34 19.77 -1.04
N ASP A 592 -19.20 18.74 -1.07
CA ASP A 592 -19.34 17.73 -0.03
C ASP A 592 -18.06 16.92 0.16
N LEU A 593 -17.38 16.55 -0.92
CA LEU A 593 -16.07 15.89 -0.87
C LEU A 593 -15.00 16.77 -0.21
N LEU A 594 -14.97 18.07 -0.54
CA LEU A 594 -14.02 19.02 0.07
C LEU A 594 -14.38 19.33 1.51
N SER A 595 -15.66 19.44 1.86
CA SER A 595 -16.11 19.85 3.19
C SER A 595 -16.23 18.67 4.17
N GLY A 596 -16.35 17.45 3.66
CA GLY A 596 -16.68 16.26 4.45
C GLY A 596 -18.16 16.18 4.85
N THR A 597 -19.04 16.91 4.16
CA THR A 597 -20.48 17.04 4.47
C THR A 597 -21.36 16.24 3.51
N GLY A 598 -22.66 16.14 3.80
CA GLY A 598 -23.65 15.55 2.89
C GLY A 598 -23.38 14.06 2.66
N PHE A 599 -23.17 13.65 1.41
CA PHE A 599 -22.94 12.23 1.09
C PHE A 599 -21.69 11.64 1.79
N MET A 600 -20.70 12.48 2.11
CA MET A 600 -19.48 12.04 2.78
C MET A 600 -19.74 11.59 4.22
N GLU A 601 -20.74 12.15 4.90
CA GLU A 601 -21.14 11.76 6.26
C GLU A 601 -21.68 10.33 6.32
N LEU A 602 -22.17 9.82 5.19
CA LEU A 602 -22.66 8.45 5.00
C LEU A 602 -21.54 7.45 4.64
N THR A 603 -20.27 7.83 4.78
CA THR A 603 -19.13 6.94 4.51
C THR A 603 -18.46 6.47 5.80
N TYR A 604 -17.74 5.34 5.74
CA TYR A 604 -16.91 4.83 6.85
C TYR A 604 -15.82 5.81 7.32
N LEU A 605 -15.63 6.95 6.64
CA LEU A 605 -14.68 7.98 7.00
C LEU A 605 -15.02 8.64 8.34
N PHE A 606 -16.31 8.88 8.60
CA PHE A 606 -16.77 9.65 9.76
C PHE A 606 -17.43 8.79 10.83
N TYR A 607 -17.32 9.25 12.07
CA TYR A 607 -17.90 8.61 13.25
C TYR A 607 -19.41 8.36 13.13
N GLY A 608 -20.17 9.31 12.58
CA GLY A 608 -21.64 9.25 12.53
C GLY A 608 -22.22 8.07 11.77
N TYR A 609 -21.46 7.48 10.86
CA TYR A 609 -21.85 6.31 10.06
C TYR A 609 -21.97 5.03 10.90
N TYR A 610 -21.08 4.85 11.89
CA TYR A 610 -21.08 3.63 12.70
C TYR A 610 -22.33 3.58 13.58
N GLN A 611 -22.90 2.40 13.75
CA GLN A 611 -24.13 2.17 14.51
C GLN A 611 -23.83 1.43 15.83
N ASN A 612 -24.70 1.60 16.83
CA ASN A 612 -24.65 0.85 18.09
C ASN A 612 -25.24 -0.57 17.90
N SER A 613 -24.47 -1.43 17.23
CA SER A 613 -24.86 -2.82 16.97
C SER A 613 -23.91 -3.83 17.60
N ALA A 614 -24.50 -4.93 18.06
CA ALA A 614 -23.79 -6.13 18.48
C ALA A 614 -24.20 -7.29 17.56
N VAL A 615 -23.23 -8.11 17.16
CA VAL A 615 -23.46 -9.27 16.29
C VAL A 615 -22.99 -10.52 17.02
N ASP A 616 -23.92 -11.46 17.23
CA ASP A 616 -23.63 -12.76 17.84
C ASP A 616 -23.27 -13.78 16.75
N VAL A 617 -22.02 -14.22 16.78
CA VAL A 617 -21.49 -15.26 15.88
C VAL A 617 -21.16 -16.48 16.71
N VAL A 618 -22.00 -17.53 16.64
CA VAL A 618 -21.83 -18.88 17.23
C VAL A 618 -20.98 -18.88 18.53
N GLY A 619 -21.54 -18.33 19.62
CA GLY A 619 -20.92 -18.32 20.94
C GLY A 619 -20.00 -17.10 21.26
N PHE A 620 -19.86 -16.15 20.34
CA PHE A 620 -19.08 -14.91 20.55
C PHE A 620 -19.86 -13.67 20.07
N SER A 621 -20.05 -12.68 20.96
CA SER A 621 -20.70 -11.41 20.65
C SER A 621 -19.67 -10.33 20.28
N TYR A 622 -19.69 -9.82 19.04
CA TYR A 622 -18.86 -8.70 18.62
C TYR A 622 -19.61 -7.38 18.78
N ASN A 623 -19.18 -6.53 19.70
CA ASN A 623 -19.77 -5.20 19.93
C ASN A 623 -18.95 -4.11 19.22
N ILE A 624 -19.57 -3.41 18.27
CA ILE A 624 -18.89 -2.38 17.47
C ILE A 624 -18.47 -1.19 18.36
N SER A 625 -19.29 -0.75 19.31
CA SER A 625 -19.00 0.38 20.19
C SER A 625 -17.79 0.10 21.09
N LEU A 626 -17.72 -1.10 21.64
CA LEU A 626 -16.56 -1.53 22.42
C LEU A 626 -15.30 -1.65 21.55
N ALA A 627 -15.42 -2.26 20.37
CA ALA A 627 -14.31 -2.38 19.43
C ALA A 627 -13.78 -1.02 19.00
N TYR A 628 -14.67 -0.05 18.77
CA TYR A 628 -14.32 1.33 18.45
C TYR A 628 -13.48 1.98 19.56
N LEU A 629 -13.98 1.93 20.80
CA LEU A 629 -13.30 2.49 21.98
C LEU A 629 -11.91 1.87 22.18
N LEU A 630 -11.84 0.53 22.17
CA LEU A 630 -10.58 -0.19 22.35
C LEU A 630 -9.61 0.05 21.19
N ALA A 631 -10.10 0.14 19.96
CA ALA A 631 -9.26 0.39 18.79
C ALA A 631 -8.58 1.76 18.86
N VAL A 632 -9.33 2.80 19.26
CA VAL A 632 -8.80 4.15 19.47
C VAL A 632 -7.75 4.15 20.58
N LEU A 633 -8.05 3.60 21.76
CA LEU A 633 -7.09 3.53 22.87
C LEU A 633 -5.81 2.77 22.51
N CYS A 634 -5.95 1.61 21.84
CA CYS A 634 -4.82 0.81 21.39
C CYS A 634 -3.98 1.54 20.33
N TYR A 635 -4.61 2.30 19.42
CA TYR A 635 -3.92 3.11 18.42
C TYR A 635 -3.02 4.16 19.08
N PHE A 636 -3.55 4.94 20.04
CA PHE A 636 -2.74 5.94 20.74
C PHE A 636 -1.60 5.31 21.57
N LEU A 637 -1.86 4.18 22.24
CA LEU A 637 -0.82 3.44 22.98
C LEU A 637 0.28 2.90 22.06
N LEU A 638 -0.08 2.37 20.89
CA LEU A 638 0.86 1.91 19.89
C LEU A 638 1.75 3.07 19.41
N CYS A 639 1.16 4.24 19.15
CA CYS A 639 1.90 5.45 18.81
C CYS A 639 2.87 5.85 19.92
N LEU A 640 2.42 5.86 21.17
CA LEU A 640 3.25 6.22 22.34
C LEU A 640 4.46 5.29 22.46
N VAL A 641 4.23 3.97 22.50
CA VAL A 641 5.28 2.97 22.66
C VAL A 641 6.31 3.07 21.53
N TRP A 642 5.86 3.24 20.29
CA TRP A 642 6.77 3.30 19.15
C TRP A 642 7.61 4.59 19.15
N ILE A 643 7.02 5.74 19.47
CA ILE A 643 7.73 7.02 19.56
C ILE A 643 8.75 6.98 20.71
N VAL A 644 8.36 6.49 21.89
CA VAL A 644 9.26 6.38 23.05
C VAL A 644 10.40 5.40 22.78
N HIS A 645 10.12 4.23 22.22
CA HIS A 645 11.17 3.28 21.86
C HIS A 645 12.19 3.90 20.90
N ARG A 646 11.70 4.64 19.89
CA ARG A 646 12.57 5.33 18.93
C ARG A 646 13.34 6.48 19.57
N SER A 647 12.73 7.26 20.46
CA SER A 647 13.39 8.40 21.12
C SER A 647 14.50 7.94 22.08
N VAL A 648 14.27 6.88 22.87
CA VAL A 648 15.28 6.29 23.76
C VAL A 648 16.47 5.76 22.97
N HIS A 649 16.22 5.03 21.87
CA HIS A 649 17.30 4.53 21.01
C HIS A 649 18.13 5.68 20.42
N LEU A 650 17.49 6.79 20.07
CA LEU A 650 18.18 7.96 19.50
C LEU A 650 18.93 8.77 20.57
N LEU A 651 18.36 8.93 21.76
CA LEU A 651 19.01 9.54 22.93
C LEU A 651 20.27 8.78 23.32
N LYS A 652 20.20 7.43 23.35
CA LYS A 652 21.36 6.58 23.63
C LYS A 652 22.52 6.82 22.67
N ARG A 653 22.24 7.08 21.39
CA ARG A 653 23.26 7.44 20.40
C ARG A 653 23.76 8.88 20.56
N GLY A 654 22.89 9.82 20.94
CA GLY A 654 23.23 11.22 21.16
C GLY A 654 24.15 11.44 22.36
N LEU A 655 23.85 10.82 23.51
CA LEU A 655 24.64 10.94 24.75
C LEU A 655 26.06 10.37 24.61
N VAL A 656 26.26 9.37 23.75
CA VAL A 656 27.59 8.81 23.45
C VAL A 656 28.44 9.80 22.63
N SER A 657 27.82 10.77 21.96
CA SER A 657 28.48 11.69 21.03
C SER A 657 28.78 13.10 21.57
N GLU A 658 28.18 13.55 22.68
CA GLU A 658 28.21 14.97 23.08
C GLU A 658 29.35 15.41 24.00
N ASP A 659 30.07 14.51 24.68
CA ASP A 659 31.07 14.92 25.68
C ASP A 659 32.51 14.66 25.24
N GLY A 660 33.15 15.69 24.66
CA GLY A 660 34.58 15.70 24.34
C GLY A 660 35.15 17.10 24.03
N ALA A 661 35.06 18.04 24.97
CA ALA A 661 35.40 19.46 24.77
C ALA A 661 36.89 19.79 24.56
N LEU A 662 37.84 18.86 24.78
CA LEU A 662 39.28 19.16 24.60
C LEU A 662 39.95 18.49 23.38
N SER A 663 39.26 17.60 22.66
CA SER A 663 39.78 16.93 21.45
C SER A 663 38.95 17.22 20.19
N THR A 664 38.09 18.24 20.25
CA THR A 664 36.97 18.47 19.34
C THR A 664 37.40 18.81 17.91
N TYR A 665 38.40 19.69 17.74
CA TYR A 665 38.79 20.17 16.41
C TYR A 665 39.66 19.14 15.67
N SER A 666 40.65 18.57 16.35
CA SER A 666 41.55 17.57 15.79
C SER A 666 40.81 16.28 15.40
N ILE A 667 39.92 15.75 16.25
CA ILE A 667 39.11 14.58 15.88
C ILE A 667 38.17 14.90 14.70
N LYS A 668 37.56 16.09 14.65
CA LYS A 668 36.70 16.48 13.51
C LYS A 668 37.45 16.59 12.20
N VAL A 669 38.70 17.04 12.23
CA VAL A 669 39.55 17.12 11.02
C VAL A 669 40.06 15.73 10.62
N PHE A 670 40.63 14.97 11.56
CA PHE A 670 41.33 13.72 11.26
C PHE A 670 40.42 12.48 11.18
N ALA A 671 39.39 12.40 12.01
CA ALA A 671 38.41 11.30 11.99
C ALA A 671 37.12 11.66 11.24
N GLY A 672 36.93 12.94 10.89
CA GLY A 672 35.78 13.37 10.10
C GLY A 672 35.89 13.01 8.62
N TRP A 673 37.09 12.72 8.10
CA TRP A 673 37.31 12.35 6.69
C TRP A 673 36.91 10.90 6.41
N ASP A 674 36.18 10.67 5.32
CA ASP A 674 35.82 9.33 4.86
C ASP A 674 36.79 8.90 3.76
N PHE A 675 37.68 7.95 4.08
CA PHE A 675 38.70 7.43 3.16
C PHE A 675 38.14 6.49 2.08
N GLY A 676 36.85 6.12 2.15
CA GLY A 676 36.16 5.34 1.13
C GLY A 676 35.62 6.17 -0.05
N LEU A 677 35.81 7.50 -0.04
CA LEU A 677 35.31 8.40 -1.08
C LEU A 677 36.12 8.28 -2.38
N THR A 678 35.50 7.70 -3.40
CA THR A 678 36.10 7.51 -4.73
C THR A 678 35.67 8.57 -5.75
N HIS A 679 34.61 9.34 -5.47
CA HIS A 679 34.07 10.35 -6.37
C HIS A 679 34.61 11.77 -6.07
N PRO A 680 35.17 12.50 -7.06
CA PRO A 680 35.73 13.84 -6.84
C PRO A 680 34.76 14.87 -6.26
N PRO A 681 33.48 14.95 -6.71
CA PRO A 681 32.51 15.88 -6.12
C PRO A 681 32.24 15.58 -4.64
N ALA A 682 32.20 14.29 -4.27
CA ALA A 682 31.93 13.86 -2.90
C ALA A 682 33.06 14.25 -1.94
N ALA A 683 34.32 14.21 -2.40
CA ALA A 683 35.46 14.72 -1.64
C ALA A 683 35.36 16.23 -1.39
N ILE A 684 34.98 17.01 -2.40
CA ILE A 684 34.77 18.46 -2.28
C ILE A 684 33.64 18.77 -1.28
N TRP A 685 32.53 18.04 -1.34
CA TRP A 685 31.43 18.22 -0.39
C TRP A 685 31.83 17.87 1.04
N LYS A 686 32.58 16.78 1.22
CA LYS A 686 33.07 16.38 2.54
C LYS A 686 34.02 17.41 3.14
N HIS A 687 34.91 17.96 2.31
CA HIS A 687 35.80 19.06 2.69
C HIS A 687 35.01 20.31 3.11
N ASN A 688 34.04 20.73 2.29
CA ASN A 688 33.19 21.87 2.60
C ASN A 688 32.39 21.65 3.90
N SER A 689 31.86 20.44 4.11
CA SER A 689 31.13 20.08 5.34
C SER A 689 31.99 20.26 6.60
N ILE A 690 33.23 19.75 6.59
CA ILE A 690 34.16 19.90 7.73
C ILE A 690 34.49 21.38 7.96
N ARG A 691 34.74 22.13 6.88
CA ARG A 691 35.00 23.58 6.95
C ARG A 691 33.85 24.35 7.60
N TYR A 692 32.61 24.08 7.21
CA TYR A 692 31.43 24.75 7.76
C TYR A 692 31.21 24.40 9.23
N GLU A 693 31.41 23.13 9.61
CA GLU A 693 31.27 22.71 11.01
C GLU A 693 32.29 23.41 11.93
N LEU A 694 33.54 23.50 11.50
CA LEU A 694 34.59 24.22 12.22
C LEU A 694 34.30 25.72 12.34
N LYS A 695 33.83 26.34 11.24
CA LYS A 695 33.46 27.75 11.22
C LYS A 695 32.32 28.05 12.22
N LEU A 696 31.30 27.19 12.27
CA LEU A 696 30.18 27.32 13.20
C LEU A 696 30.64 27.20 14.66
N ASP A 697 31.47 26.21 14.97
CA ASP A 697 31.99 26.03 16.33
C ASP A 697 32.84 27.24 16.77
N LEU A 698 33.66 27.81 15.88
CA LEU A 698 34.47 29.00 16.15
C LEU A 698 33.62 30.27 16.33
N GLU A 699 32.59 30.47 15.49
CA GLU A 699 31.64 31.59 15.64
C GLU A 699 30.84 31.50 16.95
N GLU A 700 30.48 30.28 17.37
CA GLU A 700 29.78 30.04 18.64
C GLU A 700 30.68 30.32 19.85
N GLU A 701 31.96 29.91 19.81
CA GLU A 701 32.92 30.26 20.86
C GLU A 701 33.19 31.77 20.93
N ALA A 702 33.40 32.43 19.78
CA ALA A 702 33.62 33.87 19.73
C ALA A 702 32.44 34.64 20.32
N SER A 703 31.21 34.22 20.01
CA SER A 703 29.99 34.80 20.58
C SER A 703 29.90 34.59 22.09
N ARG A 704 30.28 33.41 22.61
CA ARG A 704 30.32 33.13 24.06
C ARG A 704 31.33 34.01 24.79
N ARG A 705 32.52 34.19 24.21
CA ARG A 705 33.56 35.09 24.76
C ARG A 705 33.08 36.54 24.80
N ALA A 706 32.44 37.01 23.73
CA ALA A 706 31.85 38.35 23.68
C ALA A 706 30.74 38.55 24.73
N MET A 707 29.92 37.53 25.01
CA MET A 707 28.90 37.59 26.07
C MET A 707 29.51 37.69 27.48
N ALA A 708 30.62 36.98 27.74
CA ALA A 708 31.30 37.00 29.03
C ALA A 708 31.89 38.39 29.35
N GLN A 709 32.33 39.13 28.33
CA GLN A 709 32.98 40.45 28.45
C GLN A 709 32.03 41.65 28.55
N ARG A 710 30.70 41.46 28.51
CA ARG A 710 29.72 42.56 28.53
C ARG A 710 29.65 43.29 29.88
N SER A 711 29.60 44.63 29.84
CA SER A 711 29.46 45.50 31.02
C SER A 711 28.06 45.40 31.66
N PRO A 712 27.91 45.72 32.96
CA PRO A 712 26.61 45.60 33.65
C PRO A 712 25.51 46.50 33.04
N ALA A 713 25.85 47.71 32.56
CA ALA A 713 24.89 48.60 31.90
C ALA A 713 24.40 48.05 30.55
N GLN A 714 25.30 47.44 29.76
CA GLN A 714 24.94 46.77 28.51
C GLN A 714 24.05 45.54 28.75
N ARG A 715 24.28 44.82 29.84
CA ARG A 715 23.42 43.69 30.26
C ARG A 715 22.02 44.18 30.64
N ALA A 716 21.91 45.27 31.40
CA ALA A 716 20.61 45.84 31.77
C ALA A 716 19.80 46.26 30.55
N TRP A 717 20.41 47.00 29.60
CA TRP A 717 19.77 47.37 28.33
C TRP A 717 19.28 46.15 27.54
N LEU A 718 20.12 45.11 27.43
CA LEU A 718 19.78 43.88 26.70
C LEU A 718 18.59 43.14 27.34
N TYR A 719 18.52 43.07 28.67
CA TYR A 719 17.39 42.44 29.35
C TYR A 719 16.09 43.24 29.18
N THR A 720 16.16 44.57 29.20
CA THR A 720 15.00 45.43 28.90
C THR A 720 14.52 45.25 27.46
N LEU A 721 15.44 45.23 26.48
CA LEU A 721 15.13 44.95 25.08
C LEU A 721 14.46 43.58 24.90
N ARG A 722 15.01 42.54 25.55
CA ARG A 722 14.42 41.20 25.54
C ARG A 722 13.02 41.19 26.16
N GLY A 723 12.81 41.91 27.27
CA GLY A 723 11.50 42.07 27.89
C GLY A 723 10.47 42.64 26.90
N LEU A 724 10.82 43.74 26.21
CA LEU A 724 9.96 44.36 25.20
C LEU A 724 9.66 43.43 24.01
N VAL A 725 10.68 42.75 23.48
CA VAL A 725 10.51 41.81 22.36
C VAL A 725 9.63 40.62 22.77
N ASN A 726 9.79 40.07 23.97
CA ASN A 726 8.95 38.96 24.45
C ASN A 726 7.50 39.40 24.69
N LEU A 727 7.28 40.64 25.14
CA LEU A 727 5.93 41.21 25.29
C LEU A 727 5.25 41.35 23.92
N LEU A 728 5.99 41.79 22.89
CA LEU A 728 5.50 41.81 21.50
C LEU A 728 5.20 40.40 20.97
N VAL A 729 6.03 39.40 21.27
CA VAL A 729 5.76 37.99 20.90
C VAL A 729 4.47 37.48 21.52
N VAL A 730 4.23 37.77 22.80
CA VAL A 730 2.97 37.39 23.48
C VAL A 730 1.77 38.10 22.85
N ALA A 731 1.90 39.39 22.50
CA ALA A 731 0.84 40.13 21.81
C ALA A 731 0.51 39.52 20.44
N LEU A 732 1.52 39.16 19.63
CA LEU A 732 1.32 38.49 18.33
C LEU A 732 0.61 37.14 18.48
N LEU A 733 0.98 36.35 19.50
CA LEU A 733 0.31 35.09 19.81
C LEU A 733 -1.16 35.33 20.23
N GLY A 734 -1.41 36.30 21.10
CA GLY A 734 -2.76 36.66 21.53
C GLY A 734 -3.68 37.09 20.38
N VAL A 735 -3.17 37.94 19.47
CA VAL A 735 -3.91 38.35 18.27
C VAL A 735 -4.21 37.14 17.37
N ALA A 736 -3.23 36.26 17.13
CA ALA A 736 -3.45 35.07 16.32
C ALA A 736 -4.54 34.17 16.92
N PHE A 737 -4.50 33.92 18.23
CA PHE A 737 -5.50 33.10 18.93
C PHE A 737 -6.89 33.74 18.92
N TYR A 738 -6.98 35.05 19.14
CA TYR A 738 -8.26 35.75 19.09
C TYR A 738 -8.88 35.73 17.69
N CYS A 739 -8.08 35.89 16.62
CA CYS A 739 -8.55 35.75 15.25
C CYS A 739 -9.06 34.32 14.95
N ILE A 740 -8.42 33.28 15.48
CA ILE A 740 -8.88 31.89 15.31
C ILE A 740 -10.22 31.68 16.02
N TYR A 741 -10.36 32.18 17.25
CA TYR A 741 -11.62 32.13 18.00
C TYR A 741 -12.76 32.80 17.21
N LEU A 742 -12.58 34.05 16.78
CA LEU A 742 -13.58 34.81 16.00
C LEU A 742 -13.92 34.13 14.68
N ALA A 743 -12.91 33.61 13.96
CA ALA A 743 -13.12 32.89 12.71
C ALA A 743 -13.95 31.62 12.91
N THR A 744 -13.72 30.91 14.03
CA THR A 744 -14.47 29.71 14.38
C THR A 744 -15.92 30.07 14.74
N GLU A 745 -16.13 31.08 15.57
CA GLU A 745 -17.46 31.57 15.93
C GLU A 745 -18.27 32.03 14.72
N TYR A 746 -17.67 32.84 13.85
CA TYR A 746 -18.31 33.32 12.63
C TYR A 746 -18.64 32.18 11.66
N SER A 747 -17.72 31.23 11.50
CA SER A 747 -17.92 30.07 10.60
C SER A 747 -19.09 29.21 11.06
N GLN A 748 -19.14 28.86 12.34
CA GLN A 748 -20.17 27.94 12.85
C GLN A 748 -21.56 28.62 12.96
N SER A 749 -21.63 29.87 13.40
CA SER A 749 -22.89 30.62 13.46
C SER A 749 -23.52 30.81 12.06
N THR A 750 -22.73 31.21 11.07
CA THR A 750 -23.21 31.44 9.69
C THR A 750 -23.69 30.14 9.03
N LEU A 751 -22.96 29.04 9.22
CA LEU A 751 -23.35 27.73 8.68
C LEU A 751 -24.62 27.18 9.31
N SER A 752 -24.92 27.56 10.55
CA SER A 752 -26.11 27.10 11.28
C SER A 752 -27.41 27.81 10.86
N GLN A 753 -27.32 29.04 10.35
CA GLN A 753 -28.48 29.93 10.15
C GLN A 753 -29.13 29.82 8.75
N GLN A 754 -28.52 29.09 7.81
CA GLN A 754 -28.80 29.25 6.37
C GLN A 754 -29.40 28.03 5.64
N SER A 755 -30.04 27.10 6.35
CA SER A 755 -30.62 25.86 5.79
C SER A 755 -31.82 26.02 4.82
N VAL A 756 -32.19 27.22 4.37
CA VAL A 756 -33.46 27.45 3.62
C VAL A 756 -33.37 28.22 2.28
N ALA A 757 -32.21 28.64 1.74
CA ALA A 757 -32.21 29.40 0.47
C ALA A 757 -31.15 28.96 -0.55
N GLN A 758 -31.54 28.02 -1.42
CA GLN A 758 -30.78 27.45 -2.52
C GLN A 758 -30.54 28.50 -3.65
N SER A 759 -29.38 29.17 -3.63
CA SER A 759 -28.89 30.00 -4.75
C SER A 759 -27.47 29.62 -5.16
N LYS A 760 -27.26 29.39 -6.47
CA LYS A 760 -25.97 28.97 -7.08
C LYS A 760 -24.80 29.94 -6.79
N SER A 761 -25.05 31.21 -6.45
CA SER A 761 -24.00 32.16 -6.10
C SER A 761 -23.49 32.06 -4.66
N LYS A 762 -24.18 31.32 -3.77
CA LYS A 762 -23.84 31.21 -2.34
C LYS A 762 -22.97 29.99 -1.97
N ALA A 763 -22.96 28.93 -2.78
CA ALA A 763 -22.24 27.69 -2.46
C ALA A 763 -20.71 27.85 -2.34
N PHE A 764 -20.08 28.67 -3.19
CA PHE A 764 -18.64 28.95 -3.07
C PHE A 764 -18.31 29.76 -1.81
N TRP A 765 -19.18 30.73 -1.47
CA TRP A 765 -19.04 31.52 -0.25
C TRP A 765 -19.21 30.65 1.00
N GLU A 766 -20.15 29.71 1.00
CA GLU A 766 -20.34 28.72 2.09
C GLU A 766 -19.10 27.84 2.29
N LEU A 767 -18.48 27.37 1.19
CA LEU A 767 -17.23 26.63 1.27
C LEU A 767 -16.11 27.49 1.88
N LEU A 768 -15.97 28.74 1.43
CA LEU A 768 -14.94 29.66 1.95
C LEU A 768 -15.13 29.92 3.45
N VAL A 769 -16.37 30.15 3.89
CA VAL A 769 -16.72 30.36 5.30
C VAL A 769 -16.46 29.09 6.12
N SER A 770 -16.74 27.90 5.58
CA SER A 770 -16.43 26.61 6.23
C SER A 770 -14.92 26.39 6.42
N TYR A 771 -14.10 26.89 5.51
CA TYR A 771 -12.64 26.80 5.60
C TYR A 771 -11.97 27.95 6.36
N LEU A 772 -12.74 28.95 6.81
CA LEU A 772 -12.20 30.16 7.45
C LEU A 772 -11.27 29.88 8.64
N PRO A 773 -11.60 28.98 9.60
CA PRO A 773 -10.67 28.66 10.70
C PRO A 773 -9.36 28.04 10.19
N SER A 774 -9.45 27.15 9.19
CA SER A 774 -8.29 26.51 8.56
C SER A 774 -7.39 27.52 7.83
N ILE A 775 -8.00 28.49 7.14
CA ILE A 775 -7.30 29.57 6.44
C ILE A 775 -6.53 30.44 7.44
N ILE A 776 -7.18 30.87 8.52
CA ILE A 776 -6.57 31.74 9.54
C ILE A 776 -5.44 31.01 10.27
N ILE A 777 -5.63 29.76 10.67
CA ILE A 777 -4.57 28.94 11.32
C ILE A 777 -3.36 28.80 10.39
N THR A 778 -3.60 28.46 9.12
CA THR A 778 -2.51 28.25 8.15
C THR A 778 -1.79 29.55 7.84
N GLY A 779 -2.52 30.66 7.70
CA GLY A 779 -1.94 31.99 7.54
C GLY A 779 -1.10 32.41 8.74
N ALA A 780 -1.58 32.20 9.96
CA ALA A 780 -0.82 32.47 11.19
C ALA A 780 0.46 31.62 11.26
N ASN A 781 0.36 30.32 10.96
CA ASN A 781 1.49 29.38 10.94
C ASN A 781 2.52 29.66 9.83
N LEU A 782 2.18 30.48 8.83
CA LEU A 782 3.08 30.97 7.80
C LEU A 782 3.71 32.32 8.20
N VAL A 783 2.90 33.30 8.58
CA VAL A 783 3.32 34.69 8.78
C VAL A 783 4.04 34.90 10.12
N VAL A 784 3.51 34.36 11.21
CA VAL A 784 4.01 34.64 12.57
C VAL A 784 5.42 34.05 12.79
N PRO A 785 5.77 32.84 12.32
CA PRO A 785 7.15 32.34 12.40
C PRO A 785 8.16 33.20 11.64
N MET A 786 7.77 33.84 10.52
CA MET A 786 8.64 34.78 9.82
C MET A 786 8.93 36.00 10.70
N ALA A 787 7.92 36.52 11.40
CA ALA A 787 8.10 37.60 12.38
C ALA A 787 8.99 37.16 13.55
N PHE A 788 8.81 35.94 14.10
CA PHE A 788 9.68 35.40 15.15
C PHE A 788 11.15 35.36 14.74
N GLY A 789 11.46 34.97 13.50
CA GLY A 789 12.83 34.97 13.00
C GLY A 789 13.48 36.37 13.00
N VAL A 790 12.71 37.41 12.67
CA VAL A 790 13.20 38.80 12.75
C VAL A 790 13.36 39.24 14.21
N LEU A 791 12.38 38.94 15.06
CA LEU A 791 12.37 39.33 16.47
C LEU A 791 13.52 38.68 17.27
N VAL A 792 13.81 37.41 17.03
CA VAL A 792 14.90 36.70 17.75
C VAL A 792 16.27 37.29 17.42
N ARG A 793 16.47 37.79 16.19
CA ARG A 793 17.72 38.48 15.82
C ARG A 793 17.93 39.75 16.63
N LEU A 794 16.86 40.46 17.00
CA LEU A 794 16.92 41.64 17.86
C LEU A 794 17.32 41.29 19.30
N GLU A 795 17.06 40.07 19.76
CA GLU A 795 17.39 39.60 21.12
C GLU A 795 18.88 39.24 21.32
N GLN A 796 19.68 39.29 20.24
CA GLN A 796 21.13 39.05 20.21
C GLN A 796 21.55 37.75 20.93
N TYR A 797 20.82 36.66 20.70
CA TYR A 797 21.21 35.32 21.11
C TYR A 797 22.32 34.76 20.20
N PRO A 798 23.15 33.82 20.69
CA PRO A 798 24.04 33.07 19.81
C PRO A 798 23.22 32.25 18.80
N PHE A 799 23.77 32.02 17.62
CA PHE A 799 23.08 31.42 16.47
C PHE A 799 22.37 30.08 16.79
N SER A 800 22.99 29.22 17.60
CA SER A 800 22.40 27.94 18.01
C SER A 800 21.14 28.10 18.87
N GLN A 801 21.08 29.17 19.69
CA GLN A 801 19.92 29.51 20.50
C GLN A 801 18.86 30.27 19.68
N GLU A 802 19.26 31.10 18.71
CA GLU A 802 18.32 31.78 17.80
C GLU A 802 17.41 30.78 17.07
N ILE A 803 18.01 29.75 16.48
CA ILE A 803 17.26 28.70 15.76
C ILE A 803 16.34 27.94 16.72
N LYS A 804 16.85 27.53 17.90
CA LYS A 804 16.08 26.78 18.90
C LYS A 804 14.89 27.59 19.41
N LEU A 805 15.09 28.86 19.74
CA LEU A 805 14.04 29.73 20.28
C LEU A 805 12.96 30.03 19.23
N THR A 806 13.37 30.28 17.99
CA THR A 806 12.43 30.44 16.85
C THR A 806 11.61 29.17 16.64
N LEU A 807 12.25 28.00 16.70
CA LEU A 807 11.58 26.69 16.64
C LEU A 807 10.57 26.52 17.77
N VAL A 808 10.97 26.73 19.03
CA VAL A 808 10.10 26.55 20.20
C VAL A 808 8.88 27.47 20.14
N ARG A 809 9.07 28.75 19.79
CA ARG A 809 7.95 29.70 19.61
C ARG A 809 7.00 29.27 18.49
N SER A 810 7.55 28.76 17.38
CA SER A 810 6.75 28.25 16.24
C SER A 810 6.00 26.96 16.58
N VAL A 811 6.61 26.06 17.37
CA VAL A 811 5.95 24.86 17.91
C VAL A 811 4.78 25.25 18.79
N PHE A 812 5.01 26.18 19.72
CA PHE A 812 3.98 26.66 20.62
C PHE A 812 2.79 27.23 19.85
N LEU A 813 3.03 28.13 18.88
CA LEU A 813 1.97 28.69 18.03
C LEU A 813 1.13 27.58 17.37
N ARG A 814 1.78 26.60 16.74
CA ARG A 814 1.10 25.54 15.97
C ARG A 814 0.24 24.63 16.83
N LEU A 815 0.77 24.21 17.98
CA LEU A 815 0.05 23.34 18.92
C LEU A 815 -1.06 24.12 19.64
N ALA A 816 -0.78 25.34 20.09
CA ALA A 816 -1.77 26.19 20.75
C ALA A 816 -2.92 26.59 19.81
N SER A 817 -2.64 26.85 18.52
CA SER A 817 -3.67 27.16 17.52
C SER A 817 -4.70 26.03 17.38
N LEU A 818 -4.23 24.77 17.39
CA LEU A 818 -5.11 23.61 17.36
C LEU A 818 -5.94 23.49 18.65
N VAL A 819 -5.33 23.75 19.81
CA VAL A 819 -6.05 23.76 21.10
C VAL A 819 -7.12 24.84 21.11
N VAL A 820 -6.82 26.06 20.65
CA VAL A 820 -7.78 27.17 20.58
C VAL A 820 -8.97 26.81 19.68
N LEU A 821 -8.73 26.19 18.52
CA LEU A 821 -9.80 25.70 17.64
C LEU A 821 -10.71 24.70 18.38
N LEU A 822 -10.12 23.69 19.03
CA LEU A 822 -10.87 22.66 19.75
C LEU A 822 -11.67 23.23 20.92
N VAL A 823 -11.07 24.13 21.71
CA VAL A 823 -11.76 24.81 22.81
C VAL A 823 -12.89 25.69 22.29
N SER A 824 -12.69 26.40 21.17
CA SER A 824 -13.72 27.25 20.56
C SER A 824 -14.92 26.42 20.08
N LEU A 825 -14.65 25.27 19.44
CA LEU A 825 -15.70 24.32 19.05
C LEU A 825 -16.41 23.74 20.27
N TRP A 826 -15.66 23.39 21.31
CA TRP A 826 -16.23 22.84 22.54
C TRP A 826 -17.17 23.80 23.24
N MET A 827 -16.77 25.07 23.35
CA MET A 827 -17.62 26.11 23.93
C MET A 827 -18.96 26.20 23.19
N GLN A 828 -18.98 26.03 21.87
CA GLN A 828 -20.24 26.06 21.11
C GLN A 828 -21.07 24.79 21.31
N ILE A 829 -20.44 23.61 21.37
CA ILE A 829 -21.11 22.33 21.60
C ILE A 829 -21.74 22.28 23.01
N THR A 830 -21.06 22.84 24.01
CA THR A 830 -21.45 22.80 25.43
C THR A 830 -22.14 24.06 25.95
N CYS A 831 -22.63 24.94 25.06
CA CYS A 831 -23.28 26.20 25.44
C CYS A 831 -22.44 27.04 26.42
N HIS A 832 -21.16 27.29 26.09
CA HIS A 832 -20.16 27.96 26.92
C HIS A 832 -19.94 27.31 28.30
N GLY A 833 -20.10 25.99 28.39
CA GLY A 833 -19.99 25.24 29.64
C GLY A 833 -21.25 25.31 30.53
N GLN A 834 -22.34 25.90 30.04
CA GLN A 834 -23.61 26.01 30.76
C GLN A 834 -24.57 24.92 30.30
N THR A 835 -24.49 23.75 30.95
CA THR A 835 -25.33 22.59 30.63
C THR A 835 -26.83 22.81 30.86
N GLU A 836 -27.22 23.85 31.63
CA GLU A 836 -28.62 24.20 31.90
C GLU A 836 -29.22 25.23 30.91
N ALA A 837 -28.42 25.75 29.97
CA ALA A 837 -28.93 26.65 28.94
C ALA A 837 -30.03 25.96 28.10
N PHE A 838 -31.02 26.73 27.62
CA PHE A 838 -32.20 26.20 26.92
C PHE A 838 -31.84 25.22 25.77
N ASP A 839 -30.81 25.53 24.99
CA ASP A 839 -30.38 24.73 23.84
C ASP A 839 -29.64 23.43 24.22
N CYS A 840 -29.02 23.39 25.41
CA CYS A 840 -28.25 22.24 25.91
C CYS A 840 -29.00 21.40 26.96
N ARG A 841 -30.03 21.94 27.63
CA ARG A 841 -30.73 21.28 28.74
C ARG A 841 -31.35 19.93 28.39
N THR A 842 -31.82 19.78 27.15
CA THR A 842 -32.57 18.58 26.70
C THR A 842 -31.67 17.38 26.42
N CYS A 843 -30.50 17.59 25.80
CA CYS A 843 -29.62 16.51 25.33
C CYS A 843 -28.22 16.54 25.96
N GLY A 844 -27.91 17.54 26.81
CA GLY A 844 -26.59 17.77 27.41
C GLY A 844 -25.58 18.47 26.48
N TYR A 845 -25.98 18.78 25.25
CA TYR A 845 -25.21 19.50 24.23
C TYR A 845 -26.15 20.26 23.29
N ASN A 846 -25.61 21.19 22.50
CA ASN A 846 -26.38 21.99 21.56
C ASN A 846 -26.82 21.16 20.34
N HIS A 847 -27.92 20.42 20.51
CA HIS A 847 -28.47 19.49 19.52
C HIS A 847 -29.08 20.17 18.28
N GLN A 848 -29.48 21.45 18.38
CA GLN A 848 -30.07 22.19 17.26
C GLN A 848 -29.01 22.56 16.22
N HIS A 849 -27.83 22.99 16.66
CA HIS A 849 -26.73 23.35 15.77
C HIS A 849 -25.79 22.17 15.49
N PHE A 850 -25.63 21.26 16.45
CA PHE A 850 -24.73 20.10 16.35
C PHE A 850 -25.45 18.80 16.70
N PRO A 851 -26.39 18.31 15.86
CA PRO A 851 -27.10 17.06 16.11
C PRO A 851 -26.12 15.87 16.22
N CYS A 852 -25.05 15.90 15.42
CA CYS A 852 -23.95 14.93 15.42
C CYS A 852 -22.61 15.64 15.63
N TRP A 853 -22.30 16.03 16.88
CA TRP A 853 -21.15 16.89 17.15
C TRP A 853 -19.80 16.19 16.93
N GLU A 854 -19.72 14.87 17.15
CA GLU A 854 -18.50 14.09 16.94
C GLU A 854 -18.07 14.10 15.47
N THR A 855 -19.01 13.85 14.55
CA THR A 855 -18.76 13.95 13.11
C THR A 855 -18.33 15.36 12.74
N ARG A 856 -18.91 16.39 13.37
CA ARG A 856 -18.53 17.78 13.12
C ARG A 856 -17.07 18.06 13.51
N VAL A 857 -16.61 17.56 14.66
CA VAL A 857 -15.20 17.66 15.05
C VAL A 857 -14.30 16.91 14.05
N GLY A 858 -14.73 15.74 13.59
CA GLY A 858 -14.05 14.99 12.53
C GLY A 858 -13.94 15.75 11.21
N GLN A 859 -14.98 16.48 10.80
CA GLN A 859 -15.01 17.32 9.60
C GLN A 859 -14.01 18.47 9.68
N GLU A 860 -13.88 19.14 10.83
CA GLU A 860 -12.88 20.20 11.01
C GLU A 860 -11.44 19.67 10.89
N MET A 861 -11.15 18.50 11.44
CA MET A 861 -9.83 17.86 11.30
C MET A 861 -9.57 17.39 9.86
N TYR A 862 -10.59 16.89 9.17
CA TYR A 862 -10.52 16.53 7.75
C TYR A 862 -10.24 17.76 6.88
N LYS A 863 -10.97 18.87 7.08
CA LYS A 863 -10.75 20.14 6.37
C LYS A 863 -9.34 20.67 6.58
N LEU A 864 -8.82 20.64 7.83
CA LEU A 864 -7.44 21.02 8.10
C LEU A 864 -6.43 20.17 7.33
N LEU A 865 -6.65 18.84 7.24
CA LEU A 865 -5.77 17.94 6.49
C LEU A 865 -5.80 18.22 4.98
N VAL A 866 -6.99 18.42 4.42
CA VAL A 866 -7.19 18.74 2.99
C VAL A 866 -6.60 20.12 2.67
N PHE A 867 -6.87 21.12 3.51
CA PHE A 867 -6.36 22.48 3.32
C PHE A 867 -4.83 22.55 3.41
N ASP A 868 -4.24 21.81 4.35
CA ASP A 868 -2.78 21.66 4.45
C ASP A 868 -2.20 21.07 3.16
N LEU A 869 -2.80 20.00 2.64
CA LEU A 869 -2.37 19.42 1.35
C LEU A 869 -2.49 20.41 0.19
N LEU A 870 -3.63 21.11 0.08
CA LEU A 870 -3.86 22.10 -0.97
C LEU A 870 -2.89 23.27 -0.87
N THR A 871 -2.66 23.78 0.34
CA THR A 871 -1.71 24.87 0.60
C THR A 871 -0.30 24.44 0.22
N MET A 872 0.12 23.24 0.57
CA MET A 872 1.44 22.71 0.22
C MET A 872 1.62 22.60 -1.31
N LEU A 873 0.62 22.09 -2.03
CA LEU A 873 0.63 22.06 -3.50
C LEU A 873 0.69 23.48 -4.09
N LEU A 874 -0.13 24.39 -3.58
CA LEU A 874 -0.21 25.77 -4.04
C LEU A 874 1.11 26.53 -3.81
N VAL A 875 1.72 26.39 -2.64
CA VAL A 875 3.02 26.99 -2.32
C VAL A 875 4.10 26.43 -3.24
N THR A 876 4.13 25.12 -3.49
CA THR A 876 5.10 24.55 -4.42
C THR A 876 4.91 25.04 -5.86
N LEU A 877 3.67 25.16 -6.34
CA LEU A 877 3.36 25.57 -7.72
C LEU A 877 3.42 27.08 -7.96
N LEU A 878 2.97 27.91 -7.02
CA LEU A 878 2.84 29.36 -7.18
C LEU A 878 3.98 30.15 -6.52
N VAL A 879 4.69 29.57 -5.55
CA VAL A 879 5.78 30.26 -4.84
C VAL A 879 7.12 29.63 -5.18
N GLU A 880 7.32 28.35 -4.87
CA GLU A 880 8.64 27.70 -5.00
C GLU A 880 9.11 27.61 -6.47
N PHE A 881 8.23 27.18 -7.37
CA PHE A 881 8.58 27.00 -8.79
C PHE A 881 8.76 28.34 -9.54
N PRO A 882 7.87 29.35 -9.42
CA PRO A 882 8.07 30.64 -10.05
C PRO A 882 9.27 31.39 -9.49
N ARG A 883 9.55 31.27 -8.18
CA ARG A 883 10.77 31.83 -7.57
C ARG A 883 12.03 31.27 -8.24
N LYS A 884 12.07 29.97 -8.55
CA LYS A 884 13.21 29.39 -9.29
C LYS A 884 13.36 30.02 -10.68
N ILE A 885 12.28 30.11 -11.46
CA ILE A 885 12.30 30.69 -12.80
C ILE A 885 12.78 32.14 -12.77
N LEU A 886 12.27 32.92 -11.81
CA LEU A 886 12.62 34.33 -11.69
C LEU A 886 14.09 34.53 -11.29
N VAL A 887 14.65 33.66 -10.45
CA VAL A 887 16.07 33.75 -10.08
C VAL A 887 16.98 33.25 -11.21
N SER A 888 16.54 32.28 -12.03
CA SER A 888 17.35 31.75 -13.13
C SER A 888 17.27 32.56 -14.42
N HIS A 889 16.16 33.26 -14.66
CA HIS A 889 15.90 33.98 -15.92
C HIS A 889 15.45 35.44 -15.76
N GLY A 890 15.22 35.91 -14.52
CA GLY A 890 14.70 37.26 -14.26
C GLY A 890 15.77 38.35 -14.17
N PRO A 891 15.35 39.63 -14.03
CA PRO A 891 16.27 40.77 -13.93
C PRO A 891 17.19 40.63 -12.71
N VAL A 892 18.45 41.01 -12.86
CA VAL A 892 19.51 40.87 -11.84
C VAL A 892 19.12 41.45 -10.47
N LEU A 893 18.34 42.54 -10.45
CA LEU A 893 17.91 43.21 -9.21
C LEU A 893 16.90 42.36 -8.41
N LEU A 894 15.84 41.85 -9.05
CA LEU A 894 14.84 40.99 -8.41
C LEU A 894 15.44 39.63 -8.03
N ALA A 895 16.32 39.09 -8.88
CA ALA A 895 17.02 37.83 -8.60
C ALA A 895 17.96 37.94 -7.38
N ARG A 896 18.64 39.08 -7.20
CA ARG A 896 19.49 39.35 -6.01
C ARG A 896 18.66 39.57 -4.74
N LEU A 897 17.51 40.24 -4.83
CA LEU A 897 16.70 40.59 -3.66
C LEU A 897 15.93 39.39 -3.11
N TRP A 898 15.44 38.50 -3.98
CA TRP A 898 14.70 37.31 -3.55
C TRP A 898 15.57 36.10 -3.25
N GLY A 899 16.68 35.88 -3.98
CA GLY A 899 17.60 34.76 -3.77
C GLY A 899 17.00 33.36 -4.01
N GLN A 900 17.84 32.34 -4.15
CA GLN A 900 17.41 30.95 -4.31
C GLN A 900 16.88 30.35 -2.99
N GLN A 901 15.88 29.47 -3.09
CA GLN A 901 15.26 28.82 -1.93
C GLN A 901 16.23 27.82 -1.26
N GLU A 902 16.26 27.82 0.08
CA GLU A 902 16.96 26.82 0.87
C GLU A 902 15.98 25.83 1.50
N PHE A 903 16.42 24.58 1.67
CA PHE A 903 15.65 23.55 2.35
C PHE A 903 15.88 23.59 3.87
N LEU A 904 15.01 24.32 4.58
CA LEU A 904 15.08 24.42 6.03
C LEU A 904 14.44 23.18 6.69
N VAL A 905 15.30 22.25 7.12
CA VAL A 905 14.87 21.00 7.78
C VAL A 905 13.92 21.24 8.95
N PRO A 906 14.20 22.13 9.93
CA PRO A 906 13.35 22.23 11.10
C PRO A 906 11.93 22.71 10.81
N THR A 907 11.76 23.71 9.94
CA THR A 907 10.43 24.21 9.54
C THR A 907 9.60 23.11 8.87
N ASN A 908 10.21 22.39 7.91
CA ASN A 908 9.51 21.30 7.24
C ASN A 908 9.18 20.14 8.21
N VAL A 909 10.02 19.84 9.21
CA VAL A 909 9.70 18.84 10.24
C VAL A 909 8.53 19.31 11.11
N LEU A 910 8.44 20.59 11.46
CA LEU A 910 7.31 21.12 12.21
C LEU A 910 5.99 21.00 11.44
N ASP A 911 6.00 21.15 10.11
CA ASP A 911 4.80 20.94 9.28
C ASP A 911 4.35 19.48 9.38
N LEU A 912 5.30 18.54 9.40
CA LEU A 912 5.01 17.12 9.58
C LEU A 912 4.41 16.83 10.97
N VAL A 913 4.99 17.38 12.04
CA VAL A 913 4.48 17.16 13.41
C VAL A 913 3.09 17.76 13.60
N TYR A 914 2.86 18.96 13.06
CA TYR A 914 1.54 19.60 13.06
C TYR A 914 0.50 18.72 12.35
N GLY A 915 0.80 18.29 11.12
CA GLY A 915 -0.10 17.40 10.36
C GLY A 915 -0.35 16.06 11.07
N GLN A 916 0.63 15.53 11.81
CA GLN A 916 0.46 14.31 12.59
C GLN A 916 -0.42 14.54 13.82
N THR A 917 -0.29 15.69 14.46
CA THR A 917 -1.12 16.07 15.62
C THR A 917 -2.59 16.21 15.21
N VAL A 918 -2.87 16.86 14.06
CA VAL A 918 -4.22 16.93 13.48
C VAL A 918 -4.76 15.52 13.20
N CYS A 919 -3.93 14.63 12.65
CA CYS A 919 -4.33 13.25 12.41
C CYS A 919 -4.69 12.50 13.68
N TRP A 920 -3.97 12.70 14.79
CA TRP A 920 -4.29 12.06 16.07
C TRP A 920 -5.57 12.60 16.70
N VAL A 921 -5.75 13.92 16.72
CA VAL A 921 -6.99 14.54 17.22
C VAL A 921 -8.19 14.06 16.40
N GLY A 922 -8.05 13.99 15.08
CA GLY A 922 -9.12 13.56 14.20
C GLY A 922 -9.37 12.05 14.18
N ALA A 923 -8.39 11.20 14.52
CA ALA A 923 -8.54 9.75 14.43
C ALA A 923 -9.69 9.20 15.28
N SER A 924 -10.02 9.85 16.41
CA SER A 924 -11.14 9.46 17.28
C SER A 924 -12.52 9.76 16.70
N PHE A 925 -12.61 10.68 15.72
CA PHE A 925 -13.88 11.16 15.14
C PHE A 925 -13.98 10.90 13.63
N CYS A 926 -12.84 10.67 12.99
CA CYS A 926 -12.64 10.33 11.59
C CYS A 926 -11.67 9.13 11.52
N PRO A 927 -12.14 7.89 11.73
CA PRO A 927 -11.29 6.70 11.89
C PRO A 927 -10.31 6.43 10.75
N LEU A 928 -10.68 6.81 9.52
CA LEU A 928 -9.86 6.63 8.33
C LEU A 928 -8.94 7.83 8.03
N LEU A 929 -8.89 8.85 8.89
CA LEU A 929 -7.96 9.97 8.76
C LEU A 929 -6.47 9.54 8.71
N PRO A 930 -6.00 8.53 9.48
CA PRO A 930 -4.64 8.01 9.34
C PRO A 930 -4.34 7.44 7.94
N LEU A 931 -5.33 6.86 7.26
CA LEU A 931 -5.16 6.38 5.89
C LEU A 931 -4.96 7.56 4.93
N LEU A 932 -5.79 8.60 5.05
CA LEU A 932 -5.64 9.82 4.25
C LEU A 932 -4.30 10.53 4.53
N ASN A 933 -3.88 10.59 5.79
CA ASN A 933 -2.59 11.19 6.17
C ASN A 933 -1.40 10.37 5.63
N THR A 934 -1.53 9.05 5.54
CA THR A 934 -0.53 8.17 4.89
C THR A 934 -0.39 8.53 3.41
N LEU A 935 -1.52 8.66 2.68
CA LEU A 935 -1.52 9.07 1.28
C LEU A 935 -0.93 10.48 1.10
N LYS A 936 -1.30 11.43 1.98
CA LYS A 936 -0.75 12.79 2.02
C LYS A 936 0.77 12.77 2.16
N TYR A 937 1.31 12.01 3.11
CA TYR A 937 2.75 11.95 3.35
C TYR A 937 3.54 11.22 2.25
N ILE A 938 2.95 10.23 1.58
CA ILE A 938 3.55 9.63 0.39
C ILE A 938 3.67 10.65 -0.74
N LEU A 939 2.61 11.41 -1.01
CA LEU A 939 2.64 12.48 -2.00
C LEU A 939 3.66 13.56 -1.61
N LEU A 940 3.66 13.96 -0.33
CA LEU A 940 4.60 14.94 0.21
C LEU A 940 6.06 14.50 0.08
N PHE A 941 6.36 13.20 0.25
CA PHE A 941 7.71 12.67 0.08
C PHE A 941 8.22 12.94 -1.34
N TYR A 942 7.41 12.65 -2.35
CA TYR A 942 7.80 12.86 -3.75
C TYR A 942 7.84 14.35 -4.13
N LEU A 943 6.87 15.14 -3.66
CA LEU A 943 6.85 16.59 -3.90
C LEU A 943 8.08 17.26 -3.28
N LYS A 944 8.37 17.01 -2.00
CA LYS A 944 9.54 17.61 -1.33
C LYS A 944 10.85 17.10 -1.90
N LYS A 945 10.92 15.84 -2.34
CA LYS A 945 12.08 15.34 -3.10
C LYS A 945 12.24 16.10 -4.42
N LEU A 946 11.15 16.31 -5.18
CA LEU A 946 11.20 17.05 -6.44
C LEU A 946 11.64 18.50 -6.20
N THR A 947 11.04 19.20 -5.22
CA THR A 947 11.43 20.56 -4.82
C THR A 947 12.89 20.61 -4.39
N LEU A 948 13.38 19.63 -3.62
CA LEU A 948 14.76 19.58 -3.16
C LEU A 948 15.76 19.51 -4.33
N PHE A 949 15.55 18.60 -5.28
CA PHE A 949 16.45 18.44 -6.42
C PHE A 949 16.28 19.53 -7.48
N SER A 950 15.07 20.10 -7.60
CA SER A 950 14.77 21.05 -8.67
C SER A 950 14.91 22.50 -8.23
N ASN A 951 14.39 22.88 -7.06
CA ASN A 951 14.19 24.27 -6.67
C ASN A 951 15.13 24.75 -5.56
N CYS A 952 15.68 23.84 -4.74
CA CYS A 952 16.52 24.21 -3.61
C CYS A 952 18.01 24.22 -3.96
N ARG A 953 18.73 25.19 -3.40
CA ARG A 953 20.20 25.14 -3.30
C ARG A 953 20.61 24.42 -2.01
N PRO A 954 21.81 23.80 -1.96
CA PRO A 954 22.41 23.39 -0.69
C PRO A 954 22.49 24.59 0.26
N GLY A 955 22.09 24.41 1.53
CA GLY A 955 22.09 25.50 2.50
C GLY A 955 23.51 25.98 2.83
N ASP A 956 23.70 27.30 2.91
CA ASP A 956 25.01 27.92 3.19
C ASP A 956 25.49 27.67 4.64
N ARG A 957 24.60 27.23 5.53
CA ARG A 957 24.87 26.97 6.96
C ARG A 957 24.39 25.57 7.34
N THR A 958 25.31 24.71 7.73
CA THR A 958 25.03 23.31 8.11
C THR A 958 24.42 23.22 9.51
N PHE A 959 23.24 22.60 9.61
CA PHE A 959 22.55 22.36 10.86
C PHE A 959 23.03 21.05 11.51
N ARG A 960 23.32 21.03 12.83
CA ARG A 960 23.79 19.82 13.53
C ARG A 960 22.64 18.80 13.65
N ALA A 961 22.74 17.69 12.90
CA ALA A 961 21.67 16.71 12.75
C ALA A 961 21.42 15.84 14.00
N SER A 962 22.44 15.60 14.83
CA SER A 962 22.38 14.62 15.93
C SER A 962 21.51 15.08 17.12
N SER A 963 21.63 16.33 17.56
CA SER A 963 20.80 16.88 18.66
C SER A 963 19.37 17.20 18.25
N SER A 964 19.16 17.48 16.96
CA SER A 964 17.88 17.98 16.45
C SER A 964 16.85 16.87 16.18
N ASN A 965 17.30 15.68 15.78
CA ASN A 965 16.39 14.54 15.58
C ASN A 965 15.74 14.08 16.89
N PHE A 966 16.44 14.19 18.03
CA PHE A 966 15.85 13.95 19.34
C PHE A 966 14.81 15.01 19.68
N PHE A 967 15.14 16.30 19.47
CA PHE A 967 14.19 17.40 19.65
C PHE A 967 12.90 17.21 18.83
N PHE A 968 12.99 16.78 17.57
CA PHE A 968 11.80 16.53 16.76
C PHE A 968 10.93 15.39 17.29
N LEU A 969 11.52 14.32 17.83
CA LEU A 969 10.77 13.24 18.48
C LEU A 969 10.13 13.69 19.80
N LEU A 970 10.80 14.58 20.54
CA LEU A 970 10.22 15.18 21.75
C LEU A 970 9.01 16.06 21.42
N VAL A 971 9.10 16.90 20.38
CA VAL A 971 7.98 17.72 19.92
C VAL A 971 6.85 16.84 19.39
N LEU A 972 7.17 15.73 18.71
CA LEU A 972 6.18 14.75 18.27
C LEU A 972 5.47 14.07 19.47
N LEU A 973 6.20 13.74 20.53
CA LEU A 973 5.65 13.19 21.77
C LEU A 973 4.73 14.21 22.48
N LEU A 974 5.11 15.49 22.49
CA LEU A 974 4.27 16.56 23.01
C LEU A 974 2.97 16.69 22.20
N GLY A 975 3.05 16.64 20.87
CA GLY A 975 1.87 16.62 20.00
C GLY A 975 0.94 15.44 20.31
N LEU A 976 1.49 14.25 20.58
CA LEU A 976 0.71 13.08 20.99
C LEU A 976 0.05 13.28 22.37
N ALA A 977 0.76 13.86 23.33
CA ALA A 977 0.19 14.14 24.65
C ALA A 977 -0.99 15.14 24.58
N ILE A 978 -0.86 16.18 23.75
CA ILE A 978 -1.93 17.16 23.53
C ILE A 978 -3.15 16.52 22.86
N SER A 979 -2.96 15.58 21.94
CA SER A 979 -4.09 14.92 21.25
C SER A 979 -4.86 13.93 22.14
N TRP A 980 -4.27 13.43 23.23
CA TRP A 980 -5.00 12.65 24.24
C TRP A 980 -6.04 13.48 24.99
N VAL A 981 -5.77 14.77 25.24
CA VAL A 981 -6.67 15.64 26.03
C VAL A 981 -8.10 15.69 25.45
N PRO A 982 -8.32 16.07 24.17
CA PRO A 982 -9.68 16.10 23.61
C PRO A 982 -10.29 14.70 23.54
N ALA A 983 -9.52 13.66 23.23
CA ALA A 983 -10.02 12.29 23.14
C ALA A 983 -10.53 11.77 24.50
N LEU A 984 -9.74 11.92 25.58
CA LEU A 984 -10.14 11.49 26.93
C LEU A 984 -11.31 12.33 27.45
N TYR A 985 -11.29 13.64 27.22
CA TYR A 985 -12.37 14.51 27.66
C TYR A 985 -13.70 14.16 26.97
N SER A 986 -13.69 13.87 25.67
CA SER A 986 -14.87 13.36 24.96
C SER A 986 -15.35 11.99 25.47
N ILE A 987 -14.43 11.08 25.81
CA ILE A 987 -14.77 9.72 26.28
C ILE A 987 -15.42 9.75 27.67
N PHE A 988 -14.90 10.58 28.57
CA PHE A 988 -15.27 10.57 29.99
C PHE A 988 -16.26 11.66 30.41
N ALA A 989 -16.22 12.84 29.78
CA ALA A 989 -16.94 14.02 30.28
C ALA A 989 -18.13 14.45 29.41
N LEU A 990 -18.15 14.15 28.10
CA LEU A 990 -19.30 14.50 27.26
C LEU A 990 -20.30 13.37 27.09
N PRO A 991 -21.60 13.70 27.05
CA PRO A 991 -22.61 12.80 26.53
C PRO A 991 -22.41 12.62 25.01
N PRO A 992 -22.45 11.37 24.49
CA PRO A 992 -22.41 11.12 23.06
C PRO A 992 -23.68 11.63 22.37
N SER A 993 -23.57 11.96 21.08
CA SER A 993 -24.75 12.34 20.28
C SER A 993 -25.78 11.21 20.25
N GLN A 994 -27.04 11.56 20.49
CA GLN A 994 -28.14 10.59 20.47
C GLN A 994 -28.56 10.24 19.03
N ALA A 995 -28.38 11.18 18.10
CA ALA A 995 -28.80 11.01 16.72
C ALA A 995 -27.86 10.16 15.85
N CYS A 996 -26.57 10.06 16.20
CA CYS A 996 -25.53 9.48 15.33
C CYS A 996 -24.44 8.71 16.10
N GLY A 997 -23.69 7.86 15.39
CA GLY A 997 -22.51 7.18 15.94
C GLY A 997 -22.74 5.85 16.68
N PRO A 998 -21.66 5.20 17.15
CA PRO A 998 -21.69 3.89 17.79
C PRO A 998 -22.10 3.93 19.27
N PHE A 999 -22.07 5.08 19.94
CA PHE A 999 -22.39 5.21 21.38
C PHE A 999 -23.79 5.83 21.64
N ARG A 1000 -24.71 5.75 20.66
CA ARG A 1000 -26.09 6.25 20.81
C ARG A 1000 -26.80 5.59 21.99
N ALA A 1001 -27.65 6.35 22.68
CA ALA A 1001 -28.41 5.95 23.87
C ALA A 1001 -27.59 5.65 25.13
N GLU A 1002 -26.27 5.86 25.10
CA GLU A 1002 -25.40 5.73 26.28
C GLU A 1002 -25.21 7.07 27.00
N SER A 1003 -24.98 7.04 28.32
CA SER A 1003 -24.71 8.24 29.12
C SER A 1003 -23.30 8.80 28.92
N SER A 1004 -22.34 7.94 28.61
CA SER A 1004 -20.96 8.28 28.27
C SER A 1004 -20.39 7.22 27.33
N MET A 1005 -19.37 7.57 26.53
CA MET A 1005 -18.71 6.59 25.66
C MET A 1005 -18.04 5.47 26.47
N TRP A 1006 -17.57 5.77 27.68
CA TRP A 1006 -17.00 4.79 28.62
C TRP A 1006 -18.04 3.77 29.13
N ASN A 1007 -19.33 4.10 29.13
CA ASN A 1007 -20.37 3.19 29.60
C ASN A 1007 -20.40 1.88 28.80
N ALA A 1008 -20.03 1.91 27.52
CA ALA A 1008 -19.89 0.71 26.70
C ALA A 1008 -18.83 -0.27 27.24
N ALA A 1009 -17.75 0.23 27.87
CA ALA A 1009 -16.75 -0.61 28.53
C ALA A 1009 -17.28 -1.17 29.85
N LEU A 1010 -18.01 -0.37 30.64
CA LEU A 1010 -18.62 -0.81 31.88
C LEU A 1010 -19.65 -1.93 31.64
N LEU A 1011 -20.54 -1.76 30.67
CA LEU A 1011 -21.52 -2.78 30.27
C LEU A 1011 -20.85 -4.08 29.79
N ALA A 1012 -19.70 -3.98 29.12
CA ALA A 1012 -18.92 -5.15 28.72
C ALA A 1012 -18.28 -5.86 29.92
N ILE A 1013 -17.78 -5.12 30.91
CA ILE A 1013 -17.22 -5.67 32.14
C ILE A 1013 -18.32 -6.34 32.99
N ASP A 1014 -19.51 -5.76 33.05
CA ASP A 1014 -20.64 -6.32 33.77
C ASP A 1014 -21.13 -7.63 33.15
N GLY A 1015 -20.99 -7.81 31.84
CA GLY A 1015 -21.28 -9.07 31.16
C GLY A 1015 -20.30 -10.22 31.45
N LEU A 1016 -19.17 -9.96 32.12
CA LEU A 1016 -18.16 -10.98 32.41
C LEU A 1016 -18.48 -11.83 33.67
N PRO A 1017 -17.87 -13.02 33.80
CA PRO A 1017 -17.94 -13.83 35.02
C PRO A 1017 -17.46 -13.07 36.26
N GLU A 1018 -17.99 -13.39 37.45
CA GLU A 1018 -17.71 -12.65 38.69
C GLU A 1018 -16.22 -12.43 39.00
N LEU A 1019 -15.39 -13.46 38.77
CA LEU A 1019 -13.95 -13.37 38.97
C LEU A 1019 -13.29 -12.30 38.07
N ALA A 1020 -13.67 -12.29 36.79
CA ALA A 1020 -13.14 -11.32 35.82
C ALA A 1020 -13.70 -9.92 36.08
N ARG A 1021 -14.99 -9.80 36.40
CA ARG A 1021 -15.63 -8.54 36.78
C ARG A 1021 -14.94 -7.92 38.01
N GLY A 1022 -14.73 -8.70 39.06
CA GLY A 1022 -14.03 -8.27 40.27
C GLY A 1022 -12.59 -7.83 40.01
N PHE A 1023 -11.87 -8.54 39.12
CA PHE A 1023 -10.53 -8.15 38.70
C PHE A 1023 -10.51 -6.79 37.99
N PHE A 1024 -11.37 -6.56 37.01
CA PHE A 1024 -11.39 -5.29 36.26
C PHE A 1024 -11.81 -4.10 37.13
N TYR A 1025 -12.80 -4.26 38.01
CA TYR A 1025 -13.17 -3.20 38.96
C TYR A 1025 -12.06 -2.94 39.99
N PHE A 1026 -11.34 -3.97 40.44
CA PHE A 1026 -10.17 -3.78 41.31
C PHE A 1026 -9.06 -3.00 40.60
N VAL A 1027 -8.74 -3.32 39.34
CA VAL A 1027 -7.75 -2.58 38.53
C VAL A 1027 -8.17 -1.12 38.32
N GLY A 1028 -9.46 -0.86 38.13
CA GLY A 1028 -10.01 0.49 38.02
C GLY A 1028 -10.14 1.25 39.35
N SER A 1029 -9.88 0.60 40.49
CA SER A 1029 -10.04 1.21 41.81
C SER A 1029 -8.83 2.07 42.22
N LEU A 1030 -9.09 3.04 43.10
CA LEU A 1030 -8.03 3.81 43.76
C LEU A 1030 -7.03 2.91 44.51
N GLY A 1031 -7.49 1.76 45.01
CA GLY A 1031 -6.67 0.79 45.73
C GLY A 1031 -5.59 0.11 44.87
N PHE A 1032 -5.75 0.08 43.54
CA PHE A 1032 -4.72 -0.43 42.62
C PHE A 1032 -3.90 0.70 42.00
N ILE A 1033 -4.54 1.81 41.63
CA ILE A 1033 -3.89 2.93 40.95
C ILE A 1033 -2.84 3.61 41.84
N VAL A 1034 -3.13 3.82 43.13
CA VAL A 1034 -2.21 4.50 44.05
C VAL A 1034 -0.92 3.70 44.28
N PRO A 1035 -0.95 2.39 44.61
CA PRO A 1035 0.27 1.58 44.68
C PRO A 1035 1.02 1.48 43.36
N LEU A 1036 0.32 1.37 42.22
CA LEU A 1036 0.97 1.36 40.90
C LEU A 1036 1.71 2.67 40.63
N PHE A 1037 1.11 3.80 40.96
CA PHE A 1037 1.75 5.12 40.83
C PHE A 1037 3.00 5.21 41.72
N LEU A 1038 2.92 4.77 42.98
CA LEU A 1038 4.07 4.73 43.89
C LEU A 1038 5.19 3.84 43.34
N LEU A 1039 4.85 2.66 42.82
CA LEU A 1039 5.83 1.73 42.23
C LEU A 1039 6.47 2.32 40.97
N LEU A 1040 5.70 3.03 40.13
CA LEU A 1040 6.21 3.77 38.99
C LEU A 1040 7.11 4.94 39.41
N CYS A 1041 6.79 5.67 40.49
CA CYS A 1041 7.65 6.71 41.04
C CYS A 1041 8.97 6.14 41.58
N ILE A 1042 8.92 5.02 42.31
CA ILE A 1042 10.12 4.32 42.80
C ILE A 1042 10.96 3.84 41.61
N PHE A 1043 10.32 3.27 40.59
CA PHE A 1043 11.00 2.83 39.38
C PHE A 1043 11.63 4.00 38.62
N LEU A 1044 10.94 5.13 38.49
CA LEU A 1044 11.48 6.35 37.90
C LEU A 1044 12.70 6.85 38.70
N PHE A 1045 12.60 6.87 40.03
CA PHE A 1045 13.70 7.26 40.91
C PHE A 1045 14.90 6.31 40.75
N TYR A 1046 14.65 5.01 40.68
CA TYR A 1046 15.68 4.01 40.39
C TYR A 1046 16.34 4.26 39.03
N LEU A 1047 15.57 4.53 37.98
CA LEU A 1047 16.10 4.85 36.65
C LEU A 1047 16.93 6.14 36.65
N MET A 1048 16.50 7.17 37.40
CA MET A 1048 17.26 8.41 37.57
C MET A 1048 18.58 8.16 38.32
N ALA A 1049 18.55 7.42 39.41
CA ALA A 1049 19.75 7.04 40.16
C ALA A 1049 20.72 6.20 39.31
N LEU A 1050 20.17 5.28 38.52
CA LEU A 1050 20.94 4.44 37.59
C LEU A 1050 21.57 5.28 36.48
N ALA A 1051 20.83 6.24 35.91
CA ALA A 1051 21.37 7.18 34.91
C ALA A 1051 22.51 8.03 35.48
N ASP A 1052 22.38 8.52 36.71
CA ASP A 1052 23.42 9.29 37.40
C ASP A 1052 24.65 8.42 37.71
N SER A 1053 24.46 7.17 38.14
CA SER A 1053 25.54 6.20 38.33
C SER A 1053 26.28 5.89 37.02
N TYR A 1054 25.55 5.67 35.93
CA TYR A 1054 26.19 5.47 34.62
C TYR A 1054 26.93 6.72 34.14
N SER A 1055 26.38 7.91 34.40
CA SER A 1055 27.07 9.18 34.09
C SER A 1055 28.41 9.28 34.84
N ARG A 1056 28.44 8.93 36.13
CA ARG A 1056 29.68 8.85 36.92
C ARG A 1056 30.65 7.81 36.37
N LEU A 1057 30.20 6.58 36.11
CA LEU A 1057 31.04 5.52 35.55
C LEU A 1057 31.64 5.90 34.18
N VAL A 1058 30.86 6.55 33.32
CA VAL A 1058 31.34 7.05 32.03
C VAL A 1058 32.40 8.15 32.21
N LYS A 1059 32.24 9.06 33.18
CA LYS A 1059 33.29 10.06 33.50
C LYS A 1059 34.58 9.38 33.96
N GLU A 1060 34.48 8.35 34.80
CA GLU A 1060 35.64 7.64 35.33
C GLU A 1060 36.36 6.82 34.26
N LEU A 1061 35.62 6.08 33.43
CA LEU A 1061 36.16 5.38 32.24
C LEU A 1061 36.84 6.36 31.27
N LYS A 1062 36.29 7.56 31.08
CA LYS A 1062 36.93 8.60 30.25
C LYS A 1062 38.23 9.09 30.86
N MET A 1063 38.28 9.26 32.18
CA MET A 1063 39.51 9.64 32.87
C MET A 1063 40.58 8.56 32.72
N GLN A 1064 40.20 7.28 32.87
CA GLN A 1064 41.10 6.15 32.60
C GLN A 1064 41.61 6.15 31.14
N LEU A 1065 40.73 6.41 30.17
CA LEU A 1065 41.13 6.48 28.76
C LEU A 1065 42.12 7.62 28.48
N GLN A 1066 41.95 8.78 29.14
CA GLN A 1066 42.87 9.91 29.03
C GLN A 1066 44.23 9.60 29.66
N LEU A 1067 44.25 8.90 30.81
CA LEU A 1067 45.47 8.45 31.48
C LEU A 1067 46.22 7.43 30.61
N GLU A 1068 45.51 6.42 30.08
CA GLU A 1068 46.11 5.42 29.19
C GLU A 1068 46.65 6.06 27.89
N GLY A 1069 45.97 7.10 27.38
CA GLY A 1069 46.46 7.90 26.27
C GLY A 1069 47.76 8.64 26.60
N ARG A 1070 47.88 9.22 27.80
CA ARG A 1070 49.12 9.85 28.28
C ARG A 1070 50.25 8.84 28.46
N ASP A 1071 49.98 7.68 29.03
CA ASP A 1071 50.96 6.62 29.22
C ASP A 1071 51.49 6.10 27.88
N LYS A 1072 50.62 5.95 26.86
CA LYS A 1072 51.04 5.58 25.50
C LYS A 1072 51.94 6.64 24.87
N VAL A 1073 51.62 7.93 25.01
CA VAL A 1073 52.48 9.02 24.52
C VAL A 1073 53.82 9.03 25.25
N PHE A 1074 53.81 8.80 26.56
CA PHE A 1074 55.03 8.69 27.37
C PHE A 1074 55.91 7.52 26.91
N LEU A 1075 55.32 6.33 26.69
CA LEU A 1075 56.02 5.16 26.18
C LEU A 1075 56.58 5.38 24.77
N VAL A 1076 55.80 6.01 23.87
CA VAL A 1076 56.27 6.35 22.53
C VAL A 1076 57.46 7.30 22.60
N ASN A 1077 57.41 8.34 23.44
CA ASN A 1077 58.51 9.27 23.62
C ASN A 1077 59.78 8.56 24.11
N GLN A 1078 59.67 7.67 25.10
CA GLN A 1078 60.81 6.85 25.55
C GLN A 1078 61.38 5.96 24.44
N ILE A 1079 60.54 5.34 23.62
CA ILE A 1079 60.99 4.50 22.51
C ILE A 1079 61.75 5.35 21.47
N THR A 1080 61.28 6.56 21.16
CA THR A 1080 62.00 7.49 20.27
C THR A 1080 63.29 8.04 20.86
N GLU A 1081 63.43 8.13 22.18
CA GLU A 1081 64.70 8.51 22.82
C GLU A 1081 65.71 7.36 22.84
N LEU A 1082 65.23 6.11 22.76
CA LEU A 1082 66.05 4.89 22.72
C LEU A 1082 66.42 4.46 21.28
N SER A 1083 65.75 4.99 20.26
CA SER A 1083 66.03 4.77 18.82
C SER A 1083 66.89 5.88 18.25
#